data_AF-A0A0V0R805-F1
#
_entry.id   AF-A0A0V0R805-F1
#
_cell.length_a   1.000
_cell.length_b   1.000
_cell.length_c   1.000
_cell.angle_alpha   90.00
_cell.angle_beta   90.00
_cell.angle_gamma   90.00
#
_symmetry.space_group_name_H-M   'P 1'
#
loop_
_entity.id
_entity.type
_entity.pdbx_description
1 polymer ?
#
loop_
_entity_poly.entity_id
_entity_poly.type
_entity_poly.pdbx_seq_one_letter_code
_entity_poly.pdbx_strand_id
1 'polypeptide(L)'
;MIQKQLYKHQQIQIKILLIFKKRKLTYIDTINIYIACNQEIIDNYSNIYTYQTETEFIDLQSDFCTDFTYSESDKILININIVQEFNNADFCDFNSFQIDLSDCTGTYSLTIQEIDINPHINNQIVKNNQMIRIDQLSGNQLANFQTINFHNLQIENQLNEVIFNQIPKVNFYNLSVMNSELIDNQLFLFYYCQDIVIQNFTGSKIKLPLYGVFKIWFCNDALVQNSNFSHISSTFGASITHSYSHQIIVQNSTFEYGFSSNYGGSMLISEAAITQIINCVFKNAESLFYGSDIVTYQGKNVLFKNNIHLNSLSRAKAGAIAVLQNENIQVMNCTFDSNFSNEKGAAIGIEFVGFFQLNNSTFKNCVAQDSGGAFFINMGVALVFQNSNFTSNQALQGQGGAIYWNMGNQLNYSNTILFTNLNFESNIAQEGALSGSGGAISIYKIQQKIILQNLLFVNNTSSHHGGGIVIQKSIVDVKNSNFIDNQAEGQGGGLSIYNEIANSEYSSLNFTQNEAKNGGGFSIFNSQNITIFNLQLLSNLANDIGGAMYLTNSQNISISKVDIINNSAQQAGGIYLVKNILINIQSSLIKQNEAQIMTGGILTLNSKNITLNNTKIIENTSYQQNAAIYGQMIENYFLYNLQIIDNYAESSIGDKQFIRRILIHSMLQCFHKLSRIFKQYFI
;
A
#
# COMPACT_ATOMS: atom_id res chain seq x y z
N MET A 1 51.84 10.09 13.42
CA MET A 1 52.12 11.47 13.84
C MET A 1 52.20 12.34 12.60
N ILE A 2 51.20 13.22 12.43
CA ILE A 2 51.25 14.59 11.86
C ILE A 2 51.91 14.71 10.46
N GLN A 3 51.16 14.75 9.35
CA GLN A 3 50.36 15.86 8.79
C GLN A 3 51.21 16.96 8.10
N LYS A 4 51.11 17.04 6.75
CA LYS A 4 50.80 18.23 5.92
C LYS A 4 51.14 17.95 4.46
N GLN A 5 50.16 17.93 3.55
CA GLN A 5 49.65 19.08 2.80
C GLN A 5 50.70 19.68 1.86
N LEU A 6 50.56 19.41 0.57
CA LEU A 6 50.88 20.32 -0.53
C LEU A 6 49.91 20.01 -1.69
N TYR A 7 48.65 20.35 -1.46
CA TYR A 7 47.82 20.91 -2.53
C TYR A 7 48.56 22.17 -2.98
N LYS A 8 49.28 22.09 -4.11
CA LYS A 8 49.69 23.31 -4.80
C LYS A 8 48.49 23.79 -5.59
N HIS A 9 47.75 24.71 -4.98
CA HIS A 9 47.06 25.75 -5.72
C HIS A 9 48.11 26.44 -6.62
N GLN A 10 48.14 26.10 -7.91
CA GLN A 10 48.76 26.93 -8.92
C GLN A 10 47.63 27.44 -9.80
N GLN A 11 47.47 28.77 -9.85
CA GLN A 11 46.77 29.46 -10.92
C GLN A 11 47.79 29.60 -12.07
N ILE A 12 47.50 29.09 -13.29
CA ILE A 12 48.30 29.27 -14.51
C ILE A 12 47.56 29.98 -15.67
N GLN A 13 47.82 31.27 -15.95
CA GLN A 13 47.08 32.07 -16.95
C GLN A 13 47.21 31.53 -18.38
N ILE A 14 46.09 31.46 -19.13
CA ILE A 14 46.07 31.14 -20.56
C ILE A 14 45.18 32.11 -21.35
N LYS A 15 45.74 32.58 -22.48
CA LYS A 15 45.14 33.49 -23.46
C LYS A 15 44.60 32.71 -24.67
N ILE A 16 43.32 32.88 -25.01
CA ILE A 16 42.73 32.31 -26.24
C ILE A 16 42.70 33.39 -27.33
N LEU A 17 43.25 33.07 -28.51
CA LEU A 17 43.14 33.91 -29.70
C LEU A 17 41.96 33.44 -30.56
N LEU A 18 40.83 34.15 -30.49
CA LEU A 18 39.69 33.95 -31.38
C LEU A 18 39.85 34.83 -32.61
N ILE A 19 40.24 34.25 -33.74
CA ILE A 19 40.29 34.97 -35.02
C ILE A 19 38.95 34.78 -35.73
N PHE A 20 38.02 35.72 -35.57
CA PHE A 20 36.88 35.81 -36.47
C PHE A 20 37.33 36.45 -37.79
N LYS A 21 37.02 35.80 -38.91
CA LYS A 21 37.02 36.51 -40.19
C LYS A 21 35.85 37.49 -40.17
N LYS A 22 36.11 38.76 -39.84
CA LYS A 22 35.19 39.93 -39.94
C LYS A 22 33.78 39.55 -40.41
N ARG A 23 32.94 39.09 -39.49
CA ARG A 23 31.52 38.83 -39.75
C ARG A 23 30.73 39.52 -38.66
N LYS A 24 29.82 40.41 -39.08
CA LYS A 24 28.81 40.97 -38.17
C LYS A 24 27.93 39.83 -37.67
N LEU A 25 28.02 39.54 -36.38
CA LEU A 25 27.10 38.64 -35.69
C LEU A 25 25.77 39.38 -35.47
N THR A 26 24.62 38.72 -35.68
CA THR A 26 23.26 39.30 -35.59
C THR A 26 22.43 38.59 -34.54
N TYR A 27 21.37 39.27 -34.05
CA TYR A 27 20.46 39.05 -32.91
C TYR A 27 20.31 37.67 -32.21
N ILE A 28 20.68 36.54 -32.81
CA ILE A 28 20.69 35.20 -32.19
C ILE A 28 21.80 34.35 -32.82
N ASP A 29 23.08 34.68 -32.59
CA ASP A 29 24.17 33.78 -32.95
C ASP A 29 24.49 32.83 -31.79
N THR A 30 24.45 31.53 -32.09
CA THR A 30 24.87 30.46 -31.17
C THR A 30 26.35 30.14 -31.39
N ILE A 31 27.15 30.30 -30.34
CA ILE A 31 28.57 29.96 -30.32
C ILE A 31 28.71 28.58 -29.66
N ASN A 32 29.12 27.57 -30.43
CA ASN A 32 29.46 26.25 -29.89
C ASN A 32 30.95 26.21 -29.56
N ILE A 33 31.28 26.01 -28.28
CA ILE A 33 32.65 25.81 -27.80
C ILE A 33 32.82 24.32 -27.52
N TYR A 34 33.77 23.66 -28.19
CA TYR A 34 34.12 22.27 -27.90
C TYR A 34 35.36 22.22 -27.02
N ILE A 35 35.28 21.54 -25.88
CA ILE A 35 36.40 21.39 -24.94
C ILE A 35 36.78 19.90 -24.90
N ALA A 36 38.01 19.57 -25.27
CA ALA A 36 38.56 18.22 -25.17
C ALA A 36 39.66 18.16 -24.10
N CYS A 37 39.64 17.11 -23.26
CA CYS A 37 40.56 16.96 -22.12
C CYS A 37 41.66 15.91 -22.32
N ASN A 38 41.74 15.27 -23.49
CA ASN A 38 42.82 14.33 -23.85
C ASN A 38 43.34 14.62 -25.26
N GLN A 39 44.66 14.58 -25.44
CA GLN A 39 45.37 14.80 -26.71
C GLN A 39 44.93 13.86 -27.85
N GLU A 40 44.52 12.63 -27.55
CA GLU A 40 44.08 11.67 -28.59
C GLU A 40 42.72 12.05 -29.23
N ILE A 41 41.87 12.79 -28.51
CA ILE A 41 40.60 13.34 -29.03
C ILE A 41 40.89 14.51 -29.97
N ILE A 42 41.92 15.29 -29.62
CA ILE A 42 42.32 16.52 -30.33
C ILE A 42 42.62 16.21 -31.80
N ASP A 43 43.25 15.07 -32.08
CA ASP A 43 43.67 14.69 -33.43
C ASP A 43 42.50 14.27 -34.34
N ASN A 44 41.36 13.83 -33.76
CA ASN A 44 40.19 13.36 -34.50
C ASN A 44 39.18 14.47 -34.86
N TYR A 45 39.32 15.67 -34.28
CA TYR A 45 38.39 16.77 -34.51
C TYR A 45 39.12 18.02 -35.00
N SER A 46 39.19 18.16 -36.33
CA SER A 46 39.94 19.20 -37.06
C SER A 46 39.42 20.65 -36.93
N ASN A 47 38.52 20.94 -35.98
CA ASN A 47 38.03 22.30 -35.68
C ASN A 47 37.82 22.55 -34.16
N ILE A 48 38.38 21.70 -33.28
CA ILE A 48 38.24 21.84 -31.82
C ILE A 48 39.38 22.69 -31.26
N TYR A 49 39.03 23.69 -30.45
CA TYR A 49 40.01 24.52 -29.75
C TYR A 49 40.58 23.74 -28.55
N THR A 50 41.90 23.85 -28.39
CA THR A 50 42.77 23.02 -27.54
C THR A 50 42.66 23.31 -26.04
N TYR A 51 42.82 22.27 -25.20
CA TYR A 51 43.18 22.40 -23.78
C TYR A 51 44.19 21.32 -23.35
N GLN A 52 45.18 21.71 -22.55
CA GLN A 52 46.07 20.81 -21.79
C GLN A 52 46.01 21.24 -20.33
N THR A 53 45.92 20.27 -19.43
CA THR A 53 45.69 20.46 -18.01
C THR A 53 46.89 21.13 -17.34
N GLU A 54 46.67 22.35 -16.87
CA GLU A 54 46.99 22.81 -15.52
C GLU A 54 46.39 24.24 -15.39
N THR A 55 45.22 24.31 -14.75
CA THR A 55 44.48 25.47 -14.18
C THR A 55 44.54 26.85 -14.87
N GLU A 56 43.42 27.35 -15.44
CA GLU A 56 42.86 28.74 -15.30
C GLU A 56 41.70 29.07 -16.28
N PHE A 57 41.11 30.25 -16.08
CA PHE A 57 39.98 30.94 -16.73
C PHE A 57 39.96 30.91 -18.26
N ILE A 58 38.76 30.90 -18.86
CA ILE A 58 38.56 31.19 -20.29
C ILE A 58 38.58 32.71 -20.47
N ASP A 59 39.72 33.24 -20.90
CA ASP A 59 39.88 34.64 -21.32
C ASP A 59 39.53 34.78 -22.81
N LEU A 60 38.35 35.32 -23.10
CA LEU A 60 37.96 35.72 -24.44
C LEU A 60 38.67 37.06 -24.74
N GLN A 61 39.85 37.00 -25.37
CA GLN A 61 40.68 38.19 -25.63
C GLN A 61 39.89 39.40 -26.18
N SER A 62 40.43 40.61 -25.98
CA SER A 62 39.96 41.90 -26.52
C SER A 62 39.43 41.87 -27.96
N ASP A 63 39.95 40.98 -28.81
CA ASP A 63 39.53 40.82 -30.21
C ASP A 63 38.14 40.16 -30.35
N PHE A 64 37.71 39.34 -29.38
CA PHE A 64 36.33 38.85 -29.27
C PHE A 64 35.36 40.03 -29.15
N CYS A 65 35.58 40.93 -28.19
CA CYS A 65 34.67 42.04 -27.92
C CYS A 65 34.68 43.14 -29.02
N THR A 66 35.73 43.20 -29.86
CA THR A 66 35.86 44.25 -30.91
C THR A 66 35.13 43.94 -32.22
N ASP A 67 34.69 42.69 -32.43
CA ASP A 67 33.92 42.29 -33.63
C ASP A 67 32.40 42.45 -33.48
N PHE A 68 31.91 42.86 -32.30
CA PHE A 68 30.50 43.06 -32.02
C PHE A 68 30.11 44.55 -32.09
N THR A 69 29.20 44.91 -32.99
CA THR A 69 28.50 46.20 -32.92
C THR A 69 27.24 46.03 -32.08
N TYR A 70 27.29 46.45 -30.81
CA TYR A 70 26.21 46.25 -29.84
C TYR A 70 25.06 47.25 -29.96
N SER A 71 23.82 46.75 -29.80
CA SER A 71 22.64 47.47 -29.33
C SER A 71 22.31 47.05 -27.90
N GLU A 72 21.63 47.88 -27.10
CA GLU A 72 21.24 47.60 -25.69
C GLU A 72 20.35 46.34 -25.50
N SER A 73 20.05 45.58 -26.56
CA SER A 73 19.12 44.44 -26.55
C SER A 73 19.68 43.12 -27.09
N ASP A 74 20.96 43.06 -27.45
CA ASP A 74 21.54 41.86 -28.07
C ASP A 74 21.88 40.77 -27.05
N LYS A 75 21.41 39.54 -27.30
CA LYS A 75 21.71 38.34 -26.50
C LYS A 75 22.63 37.42 -27.29
N ILE A 76 23.76 37.04 -26.71
CA ILE A 76 24.69 36.06 -27.30
C ILE A 76 24.49 34.73 -26.59
N LEU A 77 24.29 33.68 -27.38
CA LEU A 77 24.11 32.33 -26.87
C LEU A 77 25.41 31.55 -26.96
N ILE A 78 25.89 31.00 -25.83
CA ILE A 78 27.09 30.15 -25.82
C ILE A 78 26.71 28.75 -25.32
N ASN A 79 26.93 27.77 -26.19
CA ASN A 79 26.78 26.35 -25.90
C ASN A 79 28.17 25.75 -25.71
N ILE A 80 28.40 25.07 -24.59
CA ILE A 80 29.70 24.46 -24.29
C ILE A 80 29.53 22.94 -24.38
N ASN A 81 30.17 22.34 -25.37
CA ASN A 81 30.20 20.90 -25.58
C ASN A 81 31.51 20.36 -25.01
N ILE A 82 31.45 19.54 -23.96
CA ILE A 82 32.65 18.90 -23.42
C ILE A 82 32.74 17.50 -24.02
N VAL A 83 33.82 17.26 -24.77
CA VAL A 83 34.11 15.97 -25.42
C VAL A 83 35.26 15.32 -24.66
N GLN A 84 34.96 14.29 -23.88
CA GLN A 84 35.94 13.60 -23.06
C GLN A 84 35.99 12.11 -23.39
N GLU A 85 37.20 11.56 -23.46
CA GLU A 85 37.45 10.12 -23.52
C GLU A 85 37.82 9.62 -22.14
N PHE A 86 37.12 8.59 -21.66
CA PHE A 86 37.19 8.15 -20.27
C PHE A 86 38.27 7.08 -20.01
N ASN A 87 39.22 6.92 -20.93
CA ASN A 87 40.26 5.89 -20.88
C ASN A 87 41.57 6.33 -20.18
N ASN A 88 41.74 7.62 -19.89
CA ASN A 88 42.95 8.18 -19.25
C ASN A 88 42.65 8.80 -17.88
N ALA A 89 43.65 8.85 -17.00
CA ALA A 89 43.54 9.33 -15.62
C ALA A 89 43.22 10.84 -15.50
N ASP A 90 43.19 11.57 -16.61
CA ASP A 90 42.98 13.01 -16.68
C ASP A 90 41.50 13.30 -16.90
N PHE A 91 40.76 13.40 -15.79
CA PHE A 91 39.41 13.97 -15.84
C PHE A 91 39.46 15.48 -15.95
N CYS A 92 38.52 16.08 -16.69
CA CYS A 92 38.33 17.52 -16.61
C CYS A 92 37.86 17.87 -15.18
N ASP A 93 38.74 18.43 -14.35
CA ASP A 93 38.34 19.00 -13.06
C ASP A 93 37.74 20.40 -13.29
N PHE A 94 36.41 20.51 -13.23
CA PHE A 94 35.68 21.76 -13.38
C PHE A 94 35.38 22.47 -12.05
N ASN A 95 36.26 22.35 -11.04
CA ASN A 95 36.13 23.07 -9.77
C ASN A 95 36.03 24.61 -9.92
N SER A 96 36.43 25.18 -11.07
CA SER A 96 36.23 26.60 -11.40
C SER A 96 36.12 26.83 -12.91
N PHE A 97 34.93 26.72 -13.49
CA PHE A 97 34.65 27.18 -14.84
C PHE A 97 34.23 28.65 -14.80
N GLN A 98 35.03 29.56 -15.35
CA GLN A 98 34.71 30.98 -15.45
C GLN A 98 35.01 31.53 -16.86
N ILE A 99 34.07 32.32 -17.40
CA ILE A 99 34.23 33.09 -18.65
C ILE A 99 34.45 34.54 -18.24
N ASP A 100 35.69 35.03 -18.37
CA ASP A 100 35.99 36.43 -18.06
C ASP A 100 35.60 37.32 -19.26
N LEU A 101 34.73 38.29 -19.01
CA LEU A 101 34.27 39.31 -19.97
C LEU A 101 34.68 40.72 -19.53
N SER A 102 35.62 40.86 -18.58
CA SER A 102 36.01 42.15 -18.00
C SER A 102 36.55 43.16 -19.02
N ASP A 103 37.07 42.68 -20.16
CA ASP A 103 37.53 43.51 -21.28
C ASP A 103 36.42 43.87 -22.29
N CYS A 104 35.19 43.34 -22.15
CA CYS A 104 34.05 43.73 -22.96
C CYS A 104 33.40 45.01 -22.39
N THR A 105 33.26 46.05 -23.23
CA THR A 105 32.56 47.30 -22.86
C THR A 105 31.12 47.30 -23.39
N GLY A 106 30.12 47.40 -22.50
CA GLY A 106 28.69 47.38 -22.86
C GLY A 106 27.81 46.71 -21.80
N THR A 107 26.50 46.67 -22.00
CA THR A 107 25.57 45.83 -21.22
C THR A 107 25.38 44.52 -21.95
N TYR A 108 25.82 43.40 -21.37
CA TYR A 108 25.73 42.07 -21.97
C TYR A 108 25.05 41.11 -21.00
N SER A 109 24.22 40.21 -21.53
CA SER A 109 23.72 39.06 -20.79
C SER A 109 24.37 37.80 -21.35
N LEU A 110 25.33 37.23 -20.63
CA LEU A 110 25.89 35.92 -20.93
C LEU A 110 25.01 34.84 -20.30
N THR A 111 24.43 33.97 -21.13
CA THR A 111 23.66 32.81 -20.68
C THR A 111 24.32 31.56 -21.25
N ILE A 112 24.86 30.69 -20.38
CA ILE A 112 25.25 29.34 -20.78
C ILE A 112 23.96 28.52 -20.73
N GLN A 113 23.39 28.25 -21.90
CA GLN A 113 22.11 27.51 -21.96
C GLN A 113 22.30 26.03 -21.65
N GLU A 114 23.38 25.44 -22.15
CA GLU A 114 23.54 23.98 -22.18
C GLU A 114 25.03 23.61 -22.08
N ILE A 115 25.34 22.69 -21.16
CA ILE A 115 26.56 21.88 -21.23
C ILE A 115 26.16 20.49 -21.72
N ASP A 116 26.67 20.09 -22.88
CA ASP A 116 26.50 18.75 -23.42
C ASP A 116 27.77 17.92 -23.17
N ILE A 117 27.63 16.84 -22.42
CA ILE A 117 28.69 15.84 -22.23
C ILE A 117 28.31 14.60 -23.05
N ASN A 118 29.02 14.41 -24.16
CA ASN A 118 28.73 13.35 -25.14
C ASN A 118 30.02 12.59 -25.53
N PRO A 119 30.20 11.34 -25.07
CA PRO A 119 31.36 10.51 -25.41
C PRO A 119 31.18 9.93 -26.82
N HIS A 120 31.35 10.77 -27.86
CA HIS A 120 30.96 10.43 -29.22
C HIS A 120 31.87 9.43 -29.97
N ILE A 121 32.95 8.94 -29.36
CA ILE A 121 33.91 8.05 -30.04
C ILE A 121 34.01 6.71 -29.28
N ASN A 122 33.41 5.64 -29.82
CA ASN A 122 33.64 4.22 -29.47
C ASN A 122 33.09 3.63 -28.15
N ASN A 123 31.79 3.79 -27.80
CA ASN A 123 31.17 3.05 -26.67
C ASN A 123 32.05 3.06 -25.41
N GLN A 124 32.49 4.25 -24.99
CA GLN A 124 33.52 4.34 -23.96
C GLN A 124 32.97 4.13 -22.57
N ILE A 125 33.70 3.30 -21.84
CA ILE A 125 33.40 2.85 -20.49
C ILE A 125 34.22 3.72 -19.54
N VAL A 126 33.58 4.49 -18.66
CA VAL A 126 34.27 5.13 -17.53
C VAL A 126 34.77 4.03 -16.58
N LYS A 127 36.09 3.93 -16.37
CA LYS A 127 36.74 2.95 -15.45
C LYS A 127 37.64 3.68 -14.44
N ASN A 128 37.68 3.19 -13.20
CA ASN A 128 38.63 3.54 -12.13
C ASN A 128 38.39 4.89 -11.38
N ASN A 129 37.74 4.83 -10.22
CA ASN A 129 37.84 5.73 -9.05
C ASN A 129 37.93 7.25 -9.33
N GLN A 130 37.06 7.78 -10.18
CA GLN A 130 36.95 9.23 -10.44
C GLN A 130 35.80 9.85 -9.62
N MET A 131 36.06 11.04 -9.05
CA MET A 131 35.06 11.92 -8.43
C MET A 131 34.71 13.02 -9.43
N ILE A 132 33.42 13.28 -9.68
CA ILE A 132 32.97 14.38 -10.55
C ILE A 132 32.10 15.32 -9.72
N ARG A 133 32.52 16.56 -9.54
CA ARG A 133 31.75 17.57 -8.79
C ARG A 133 31.42 18.75 -9.69
N ILE A 134 30.15 19.12 -9.74
CA ILE A 134 29.64 20.24 -10.53
C ILE A 134 28.80 21.14 -9.61
N ASP A 135 29.37 22.29 -9.22
CA ASP A 135 28.73 23.29 -8.36
C ASP A 135 28.34 24.55 -9.16
N GLN A 136 27.20 25.17 -8.84
CA GLN A 136 26.93 26.55 -9.26
C GLN A 136 27.79 27.53 -8.43
N LEU A 137 28.56 28.39 -9.09
CA LEU A 137 29.34 29.45 -8.43
C LEU A 137 28.41 30.57 -7.94
N SER A 138 28.64 31.08 -6.72
CA SER A 138 27.86 32.21 -6.16
C SER A 138 28.69 33.51 -6.16
N GLY A 139 28.07 34.61 -6.60
CA GLY A 139 28.66 35.95 -6.68
C GLY A 139 28.46 36.61 -8.06
N ASN A 140 28.82 37.89 -8.20
CA ASN A 140 28.81 38.66 -9.46
C ASN A 140 29.77 38.12 -10.56
N GLN A 141 30.27 36.89 -10.41
CA GLN A 141 31.15 36.22 -11.33
C GLN A 141 30.58 34.80 -11.59
N LEU A 142 29.77 34.72 -12.66
CA LEU A 142 29.30 33.51 -13.35
C LEU A 142 28.39 32.54 -12.59
N ALA A 143 27.23 33.04 -12.15
CA ALA A 143 26.07 32.18 -11.89
C ALA A 143 25.19 32.16 -13.14
N ASN A 144 25.30 31.19 -14.07
CA ASN A 144 24.34 31.04 -15.19
C ASN A 144 24.50 29.70 -15.98
N PHE A 145 24.47 28.53 -15.35
CA PHE A 145 24.13 27.29 -16.07
C PHE A 145 22.63 27.10 -16.05
N GLN A 146 21.96 27.06 -17.20
CA GLN A 146 20.51 26.79 -17.23
C GLN A 146 20.20 25.30 -17.31
N THR A 147 21.00 24.51 -18.02
CA THR A 147 20.80 23.07 -18.18
C THR A 147 22.12 22.33 -18.39
N ILE A 148 22.23 21.13 -17.82
CA ILE A 148 23.34 20.19 -18.08
C ILE A 148 22.73 18.91 -18.65
N ASN A 149 23.25 18.45 -19.79
CA ASN A 149 22.78 17.27 -20.49
C ASN A 149 23.89 16.23 -20.62
N PHE A 150 23.57 15.00 -20.21
CA PHE A 150 24.41 13.83 -20.40
C PHE A 150 23.75 12.91 -21.41
N HIS A 151 24.48 12.56 -22.47
CA HIS A 151 23.99 11.66 -23.52
C HIS A 151 24.85 10.40 -23.59
N ASN A 152 24.20 9.23 -23.61
CA ASN A 152 24.83 7.92 -23.85
C ASN A 152 26.02 7.61 -22.91
N LEU A 153 25.96 8.10 -21.67
CA LEU A 153 27.02 7.90 -20.69
C LEU A 153 27.03 6.45 -20.20
N GLN A 154 28.17 5.75 -20.30
CA GLN A 154 28.35 4.39 -19.79
C GLN A 154 29.44 4.35 -18.71
N ILE A 155 29.10 3.80 -17.56
CA ILE A 155 29.98 3.65 -16.40
C ILE A 155 30.11 2.15 -16.09
N GLU A 156 31.33 1.61 -16.10
CA GLU A 156 31.59 0.25 -15.62
C GLU A 156 32.82 0.20 -14.71
N ASN A 157 32.71 -0.43 -13.54
CA ASN A 157 33.77 -0.55 -12.53
C ASN A 157 34.16 0.80 -11.87
N GLN A 158 33.71 0.93 -10.61
CA GLN A 158 33.98 1.98 -9.63
C GLN A 158 34.06 3.42 -10.16
N LEU A 159 32.97 4.17 -10.03
CA LEU A 159 32.93 5.63 -9.98
C LEU A 159 32.68 6.04 -8.52
N ASN A 160 33.32 7.08 -7.99
CA ASN A 160 33.31 7.40 -6.56
C ASN A 160 32.08 8.21 -6.10
N GLU A 161 31.77 9.33 -6.73
CA GLU A 161 30.58 10.14 -6.41
C GLU A 161 30.46 11.22 -7.48
N VAL A 162 29.23 11.49 -7.93
CA VAL A 162 28.89 12.61 -8.80
C VAL A 162 27.95 13.56 -8.08
N ILE A 163 28.38 14.81 -7.87
CA ILE A 163 27.61 15.81 -7.11
C ILE A 163 27.16 16.95 -8.02
N PHE A 164 25.87 17.24 -8.01
CA PHE A 164 25.22 18.40 -8.63
C PHE A 164 24.65 19.30 -7.54
N ASN A 165 25.07 20.56 -7.49
CA ASN A 165 24.64 21.51 -6.48
C ASN A 165 24.15 22.81 -7.10
N GLN A 166 22.91 23.21 -6.78
CA GLN A 166 22.26 24.44 -7.24
C GLN A 166 22.15 24.53 -8.77
N ILE A 167 21.98 23.40 -9.47
CA ILE A 167 21.84 23.41 -10.93
C ILE A 167 20.36 23.57 -11.31
N PRO A 168 19.98 24.57 -12.13
CA PRO A 168 18.58 24.74 -12.54
C PRO A 168 18.02 23.51 -13.24
N LYS A 169 18.76 22.85 -14.13
CA LYS A 169 18.30 21.62 -14.77
C LYS A 169 19.42 20.63 -15.05
N VAL A 170 19.20 19.36 -14.75
CA VAL A 170 20.11 18.26 -15.09
C VAL A 170 19.35 17.14 -15.79
N ASN A 171 19.75 16.80 -17.02
CA ASN A 171 19.15 15.71 -17.77
C ASN A 171 20.17 14.62 -18.08
N PHE A 172 19.75 13.37 -17.89
CA PHE A 172 20.45 12.17 -18.33
C PHE A 172 19.60 11.47 -19.38
N TYR A 173 20.18 11.28 -20.56
CA TYR A 173 19.59 10.53 -21.66
C TYR A 173 20.47 9.32 -21.95
N ASN A 174 19.92 8.11 -21.76
CA ASN A 174 20.62 6.85 -21.99
C ASN A 174 21.87 6.68 -21.09
N LEU A 175 21.69 6.81 -19.78
CA LEU A 175 22.74 6.54 -18.79
C LEU A 175 22.81 5.05 -18.46
N SER A 176 23.98 4.43 -18.56
CA SER A 176 24.22 3.04 -18.15
C SER A 176 25.27 2.95 -17.05
N VAL A 177 24.99 2.20 -15.98
CA VAL A 177 25.91 1.96 -14.86
C VAL A 177 25.94 0.47 -14.53
N MET A 178 27.11 -0.16 -14.62
CA MET A 178 27.25 -1.60 -14.43
C MET A 178 28.41 -1.94 -13.47
N ASN A 179 28.25 -3.03 -12.70
CA ASN A 179 29.30 -3.64 -11.87
C ASN A 179 30.07 -2.62 -11.01
N SER A 180 29.34 -1.78 -10.28
CA SER A 180 29.92 -0.67 -9.52
C SER A 180 29.76 -0.92 -8.02
N GLU A 181 30.87 -1.00 -7.28
CA GLU A 181 30.87 -1.08 -5.82
C GLU A 181 31.56 0.14 -5.25
N LEU A 182 30.80 0.95 -4.51
CA LEU A 182 31.28 2.16 -3.87
C LEU A 182 31.68 1.90 -2.42
N ILE A 183 32.79 2.52 -2.01
CA ILE A 183 33.33 2.40 -0.64
C ILE A 183 32.75 3.50 0.26
N ASP A 184 32.56 4.72 -0.27
CA ASP A 184 32.03 5.88 0.45
C ASP A 184 30.85 6.53 -0.32
N ASN A 185 29.74 6.82 0.38
CA ASN A 185 28.55 7.58 -0.06
C ASN A 185 27.59 6.98 -1.13
N GLN A 186 27.17 7.79 -2.11
CA GLN A 186 26.13 7.53 -3.12
C GLN A 186 26.69 7.81 -4.52
N LEU A 187 26.06 7.31 -5.59
CA LEU A 187 26.60 7.49 -6.94
C LEU A 187 26.30 8.87 -7.53
N PHE A 188 25.03 9.28 -7.58
CA PHE A 188 24.61 10.59 -8.07
C PHE A 188 23.87 11.35 -6.96
N LEU A 189 24.45 12.45 -6.50
CA LEU A 189 23.88 13.36 -5.52
C LEU A 189 23.40 14.65 -6.21
N PHE A 190 22.12 14.97 -6.06
CA PHE A 190 21.55 16.26 -6.47
C PHE A 190 21.12 17.04 -5.24
N TYR A 191 21.56 18.29 -5.17
CA TYR A 191 21.30 19.19 -4.05
C TYR A 191 20.86 20.55 -4.59
N TYR A 192 19.69 21.04 -4.14
CA TYR A 192 19.13 22.33 -4.57
C TYR A 192 18.96 22.52 -6.09
N CYS A 193 18.75 21.44 -6.85
CA CYS A 193 18.50 21.53 -8.28
C CYS A 193 17.03 21.86 -8.57
N GLN A 194 16.68 22.57 -9.65
CA GLN A 194 15.24 22.78 -9.93
C GLN A 194 14.66 21.54 -10.61
N ASP A 195 15.11 21.22 -11.81
CA ASP A 195 14.57 20.13 -12.62
C ASP A 195 15.60 19.00 -12.84
N ILE A 196 15.20 17.76 -12.61
CA ILE A 196 16.04 16.57 -12.89
C ILE A 196 15.27 15.64 -13.81
N VAL A 197 15.87 15.26 -14.93
CA VAL A 197 15.32 14.25 -15.85
C VAL A 197 16.29 13.09 -15.99
N ILE A 198 15.84 11.89 -15.67
CA ILE A 198 16.59 10.65 -15.88
C ILE A 198 15.76 9.78 -16.83
N GLN A 199 16.21 9.68 -18.07
CA GLN A 199 15.52 8.96 -19.12
C GLN A 199 16.38 7.82 -19.67
N ASN A 200 15.77 6.64 -19.79
CA ASN A 200 16.42 5.43 -20.31
C ASN A 200 17.65 5.02 -19.48
N PHE A 201 17.58 5.13 -18.16
CA PHE A 201 18.66 4.66 -17.29
C PHE A 201 18.71 3.12 -17.30
N THR A 202 19.90 2.53 -17.32
CA THR A 202 20.12 1.09 -17.11
C THR A 202 21.19 0.87 -16.06
N GLY A 203 20.80 0.35 -14.89
CA GLY A 203 21.70 0.05 -13.79
C GLY A 203 21.72 -1.44 -13.47
N SER A 204 22.90 -2.05 -13.35
CA SER A 204 23.01 -3.44 -12.87
C SER A 204 24.20 -3.73 -11.96
N LYS A 205 23.98 -4.55 -10.92
CA LYS A 205 25.02 -5.02 -9.99
C LYS A 205 25.76 -3.85 -9.35
N ILE A 206 25.00 -2.99 -8.69
CA ILE A 206 25.51 -1.79 -8.04
C ILE A 206 25.39 -1.96 -6.53
N LYS A 207 26.47 -1.69 -5.80
CA LYS A 207 26.49 -1.75 -4.34
C LYS A 207 26.96 -0.42 -3.77
N LEU A 208 26.11 0.15 -2.91
CA LEU A 208 26.25 1.47 -2.32
C LEU A 208 26.25 1.33 -0.80
N PRO A 209 27.08 2.08 -0.06
CA PRO A 209 27.14 1.97 1.38
C PRO A 209 25.92 2.58 2.07
N LEU A 210 25.33 3.67 1.54
CA LEU A 210 24.31 4.43 2.26
C LEU A 210 23.01 4.64 1.49
N TYR A 211 23.01 5.46 0.44
CA TYR A 211 21.79 5.81 -0.31
C TYR A 211 21.77 5.19 -1.70
N GLY A 212 20.64 5.28 -2.39
CA GLY A 212 20.49 4.74 -3.73
C GLY A 212 21.33 5.41 -4.81
N VAL A 213 21.25 4.85 -6.03
CA VAL A 213 21.96 5.36 -7.22
C VAL A 213 21.73 6.86 -7.39
N PHE A 214 20.47 7.28 -7.31
CA PHE A 214 20.09 8.68 -7.37
C PHE A 214 19.61 9.16 -6.00
N LYS A 215 20.37 10.06 -5.40
CA LYS A 215 19.98 10.78 -4.18
C LYS A 215 19.59 12.21 -4.54
N ILE A 216 18.30 12.51 -4.47
CA ILE A 216 17.71 13.79 -4.87
C ILE A 216 17.24 14.53 -3.62
N TRP A 217 17.85 15.69 -3.33
CA TRP A 217 17.60 16.41 -2.09
C TRP A 217 17.36 17.90 -2.33
N PHE A 218 16.27 18.43 -1.76
CA PHE A 218 15.87 19.84 -1.88
C PHE A 218 15.71 20.31 -3.32
N CYS A 219 15.23 19.43 -4.20
CA CYS A 219 15.02 19.79 -5.60
C CYS A 219 13.57 20.25 -5.85
N ASN A 220 13.25 20.86 -6.98
CA ASN A 220 11.83 21.12 -7.29
C ASN A 220 11.20 19.87 -7.89
N ASP A 221 11.53 19.56 -9.15
CA ASP A 221 10.88 18.52 -9.93
C ASP A 221 11.88 17.45 -10.38
N ALA A 222 11.56 16.18 -10.13
CA ALA A 222 12.33 15.03 -10.61
C ALA A 222 11.46 14.11 -11.48
N LEU A 223 11.94 13.76 -12.67
CA LEU A 223 11.32 12.82 -13.59
C LEU A 223 12.29 11.66 -13.87
N VAL A 224 11.90 10.44 -13.50
CA VAL A 224 12.59 9.20 -13.88
C VAL A 224 11.68 8.41 -14.82
N GLN A 225 12.13 8.10 -16.02
CA GLN A 225 11.29 7.43 -17.00
C GLN A 225 12.01 6.43 -17.90
N ASN A 226 11.29 5.37 -18.29
CA ASN A 226 11.77 4.33 -19.20
C ASN A 226 13.07 3.67 -18.71
N SER A 227 13.23 3.53 -17.40
CA SER A 227 14.49 3.14 -16.77
C SER A 227 14.43 1.72 -16.19
N ASN A 228 15.58 1.04 -16.14
CA ASN A 228 15.74 -0.29 -15.57
C ASN A 228 16.82 -0.29 -14.47
N PHE A 229 16.44 -0.72 -13.28
CA PHE A 229 17.30 -0.84 -12.10
C PHE A 229 17.32 -2.31 -11.68
N SER A 230 18.50 -2.94 -11.69
CA SER A 230 18.61 -4.38 -11.44
C SER A 230 19.74 -4.73 -10.48
N HIS A 231 19.52 -5.57 -9.48
CA HIS A 231 20.56 -6.03 -8.54
C HIS A 231 21.32 -4.86 -7.90
N ILE A 232 20.58 -3.95 -7.28
CA ILE A 232 21.15 -2.76 -6.64
C ILE A 232 20.98 -2.89 -5.13
N SER A 233 22.03 -2.60 -4.37
CA SER A 233 22.02 -2.69 -2.91
C SER A 233 22.48 -1.40 -2.25
N SER A 234 21.78 -0.97 -1.20
CA SER A 234 22.17 0.16 -0.34
C SER A 234 21.71 -0.02 1.11
N THR A 235 21.96 0.97 1.97
CA THR A 235 21.31 1.02 3.30
C THR A 235 19.88 1.57 3.19
N PHE A 236 19.64 2.58 2.35
CA PHE A 236 18.33 3.20 2.15
C PHE A 236 18.02 3.37 0.66
N GLY A 237 16.83 2.98 0.22
CA GLY A 237 16.31 3.32 -1.11
C GLY A 237 17.25 2.95 -2.27
N ALA A 238 17.54 1.67 -2.50
CA ALA A 238 18.70 1.23 -3.32
C ALA A 238 18.81 1.86 -4.71
N SER A 239 17.69 2.12 -5.38
CA SER A 239 17.68 2.77 -6.68
C SER A 239 17.56 4.28 -6.55
N ILE A 240 16.56 4.75 -5.80
CA ILE A 240 16.25 6.17 -5.66
C ILE A 240 16.01 6.49 -4.20
N THR A 241 16.73 7.49 -3.69
CA THR A 241 16.40 8.17 -2.45
C THR A 241 16.05 9.62 -2.74
N HIS A 242 14.89 10.07 -2.28
CA HIS A 242 14.36 11.39 -2.58
C HIS A 242 13.83 12.06 -1.31
N SER A 243 14.22 13.31 -1.06
CA SER A 243 13.85 14.04 0.17
C SER A 243 13.65 15.55 -0.04
N TYR A 244 12.63 16.13 0.61
CA TYR A 244 12.38 17.58 0.68
C TYR A 244 12.22 18.28 -0.68
N SER A 245 11.58 17.63 -1.66
CA SER A 245 11.33 18.25 -2.97
C SER A 245 9.86 18.56 -3.23
N HIS A 246 9.58 19.39 -4.23
CA HIS A 246 8.20 19.64 -4.65
C HIS A 246 7.55 18.39 -5.25
N GLN A 247 8.17 17.80 -6.29
CA GLN A 247 7.59 16.71 -7.04
C GLN A 247 8.62 15.64 -7.44
N ILE A 248 8.19 14.37 -7.39
CA ILE A 248 8.86 13.27 -8.08
C ILE A 248 7.85 12.43 -8.89
N ILE A 249 8.18 12.19 -10.15
CA ILE A 249 7.46 11.30 -11.06
C ILE A 249 8.39 10.18 -11.49
N VAL A 250 8.00 8.93 -11.27
CA VAL A 250 8.67 7.74 -11.78
C VAL A 250 7.70 7.00 -12.68
N GLN A 251 8.04 6.81 -13.95
CA GLN A 251 7.12 6.19 -14.90
C GLN A 251 7.75 5.19 -15.86
N ASN A 252 6.96 4.20 -16.30
CA ASN A 252 7.35 3.21 -17.31
C ASN A 252 8.70 2.54 -17.00
N SER A 253 8.98 2.26 -15.72
CA SER A 253 10.31 1.82 -15.26
C SER A 253 10.24 0.49 -14.52
N THR A 254 11.33 -0.28 -14.55
CA THR A 254 11.45 -1.58 -13.90
C THR A 254 12.51 -1.55 -12.82
N PHE A 255 12.21 -2.13 -11.66
CA PHE A 255 13.09 -2.29 -10.51
C PHE A 255 13.12 -3.76 -10.11
N GLU A 256 14.25 -4.43 -10.26
CA GLU A 256 14.41 -5.86 -9.99
C GLU A 256 15.56 -6.11 -9.01
N TYR A 257 15.35 -6.96 -8.01
CA TYR A 257 16.40 -7.35 -7.06
C TYR A 257 17.04 -6.15 -6.33
N GLY A 258 16.23 -5.16 -5.92
CA GLY A 258 16.67 -4.09 -5.03
C GLY A 258 16.82 -4.59 -3.60
N PHE A 259 17.96 -4.36 -2.96
CA PHE A 259 18.22 -4.74 -1.57
C PHE A 259 18.49 -3.51 -0.69
N SER A 260 17.81 -3.40 0.44
CA SER A 260 18.11 -2.42 1.47
C SER A 260 18.38 -3.10 2.82
N SER A 261 19.50 -2.74 3.46
CA SER A 261 19.76 -3.15 4.85
C SER A 261 18.91 -2.40 5.89
N ASN A 262 18.11 -1.42 5.45
CA ASN A 262 17.16 -0.67 6.26
C ASN A 262 15.78 -0.53 5.56
N TYR A 263 15.40 0.68 5.14
CA TYR A 263 14.12 1.01 4.51
C TYR A 263 14.23 1.17 2.98
N GLY A 264 13.19 0.76 2.25
CA GLY A 264 13.07 1.05 0.82
C GLY A 264 14.03 0.21 -0.02
N GLY A 265 13.74 -1.08 -0.19
CA GLY A 265 14.61 -1.98 -0.97
C GLY A 265 14.86 -1.47 -2.40
N SER A 266 13.89 -0.78 -3.03
CA SER A 266 14.11 -0.08 -4.31
C SER A 266 14.07 1.44 -4.16
N MET A 267 13.09 2.00 -3.45
CA MET A 267 12.91 3.45 -3.32
C MET A 267 12.56 3.92 -1.91
N LEU A 268 13.14 5.05 -1.52
CA LEU A 268 12.75 5.81 -0.32
C LEU A 268 12.41 7.24 -0.73
N ILE A 269 11.15 7.66 -0.53
CA ILE A 269 10.66 8.99 -0.86
C ILE A 269 10.12 9.65 0.40
N SER A 270 10.70 10.79 0.80
CA SER A 270 10.30 11.52 1.99
C SER A 270 9.98 12.99 1.70
N GLU A 271 8.97 13.51 2.41
CA GLU A 271 8.64 14.94 2.45
C GLU A 271 8.40 15.58 1.07
N ALA A 272 7.85 14.80 0.13
CA ALA A 272 7.48 15.27 -1.21
C ALA A 272 6.04 15.81 -1.22
N ALA A 273 5.82 16.96 -1.86
CA ALA A 273 4.46 17.49 -2.02
C ALA A 273 3.63 16.66 -3.00
N ILE A 274 4.27 16.17 -4.07
CA ILE A 274 3.67 15.31 -5.10
C ILE A 274 4.60 14.12 -5.37
N THR A 275 4.07 12.91 -5.31
CA THR A 275 4.75 11.68 -5.72
C THR A 275 3.86 10.91 -6.66
N GLN A 276 4.34 10.57 -7.86
CA GLN A 276 3.61 9.75 -8.80
C GLN A 276 4.48 8.60 -9.29
N ILE A 277 4.05 7.37 -9.04
CA ILE A 277 4.71 6.15 -9.53
C ILE A 277 3.73 5.46 -10.48
N ILE A 278 4.04 5.44 -11.77
CA ILE A 278 3.07 5.11 -12.83
C ILE A 278 3.62 4.08 -13.82
N ASN A 279 2.86 3.02 -14.11
CA ASN A 279 3.25 1.98 -15.07
C ASN A 279 4.62 1.36 -14.75
N CYS A 280 4.95 1.23 -13.46
CA CYS A 280 6.23 0.67 -13.01
C CYS A 280 6.09 -0.78 -12.58
N VAL A 281 7.18 -1.52 -12.67
CA VAL A 281 7.27 -2.93 -12.29
C VAL A 281 8.35 -3.11 -11.24
N PHE A 282 7.99 -3.59 -10.05
CA PHE A 282 8.88 -3.91 -8.95
C PHE A 282 8.89 -5.43 -8.75
N LYS A 283 10.07 -6.04 -8.70
CA LYS A 283 10.20 -7.51 -8.56
C LYS A 283 11.34 -7.92 -7.64
N ASN A 284 11.07 -8.91 -6.80
CA ASN A 284 12.08 -9.61 -6.02
C ASN A 284 12.94 -8.65 -5.16
N ALA A 285 12.37 -7.54 -4.71
CA ALA A 285 13.08 -6.63 -3.83
C ALA A 285 13.12 -7.20 -2.41
N GLU A 286 14.15 -6.85 -1.63
CA GLU A 286 14.29 -7.24 -0.23
C GLU A 286 14.66 -6.03 0.65
N SER A 287 14.02 -5.90 1.81
CA SER A 287 14.41 -4.94 2.85
C SER A 287 14.48 -5.62 4.21
N LEU A 288 15.48 -5.25 5.03
CA LEU A 288 15.56 -5.73 6.41
C LEU A 288 14.53 -5.06 7.34
N PHE A 289 14.04 -3.86 6.99
CA PHE A 289 12.94 -3.19 7.67
C PHE A 289 11.78 -3.01 6.68
N TYR A 290 11.12 -1.84 6.67
CA TYR A 290 9.86 -1.64 5.95
C TYR A 290 10.02 -1.40 4.44
N GLY A 291 9.03 -1.85 3.67
CA GLY A 291 8.79 -1.47 2.27
C GLY A 291 9.93 -1.86 1.34
N SER A 292 9.97 -3.12 0.90
CA SER A 292 11.06 -3.57 0.04
C SER A 292 11.00 -2.97 -1.37
N ASP A 293 9.82 -2.61 -1.88
CA ASP A 293 9.75 -1.83 -3.12
C ASP A 293 9.89 -0.35 -2.81
N ILE A 294 8.98 0.17 -1.99
CA ILE A 294 8.82 1.61 -1.82
C ILE A 294 8.50 1.94 -0.36
N VAL A 295 9.19 2.95 0.16
CA VAL A 295 8.80 3.63 1.40
C VAL A 295 8.43 5.07 1.09
N THR A 296 7.26 5.50 1.56
CA THR A 296 6.82 6.89 1.50
C THR A 296 6.69 7.44 2.92
N TYR A 297 7.35 8.56 3.20
CA TYR A 297 7.36 9.18 4.52
C TYR A 297 6.97 10.66 4.44
N GLN A 298 5.95 11.08 5.20
CA GLN A 298 5.53 12.49 5.26
C GLN A 298 5.21 13.12 3.88
N GLY A 299 4.73 12.31 2.94
CA GLY A 299 4.27 12.79 1.63
C GLY A 299 2.88 13.41 1.70
N LYS A 300 2.66 14.47 0.92
CA LYS A 300 1.35 15.14 0.87
C LYS A 300 0.38 14.46 -0.07
N ASN A 301 0.76 14.28 -1.34
CA ASN A 301 -0.07 13.60 -2.34
C ASN A 301 0.73 12.52 -3.06
N VAL A 302 0.41 11.26 -2.80
CA VAL A 302 1.09 10.10 -3.37
C VAL A 302 0.12 9.31 -4.25
N LEU A 303 0.51 9.06 -5.50
CA LEU A 303 -0.23 8.26 -6.46
C LEU A 303 0.60 7.05 -6.91
N PHE A 304 0.05 5.85 -6.69
CA PHE A 304 0.50 4.61 -7.32
C PHE A 304 -0.53 4.22 -8.37
N LYS A 305 -0.14 4.15 -9.65
CA LYS A 305 -1.06 3.86 -10.74
C LYS A 305 -0.50 2.85 -11.73
N ASN A 306 -1.26 1.82 -12.06
CA ASN A 306 -0.89 0.79 -13.04
C ASN A 306 0.44 0.08 -12.71
N ASN A 307 0.80 -0.03 -11.43
CA ASN A 307 2.06 -0.64 -11.02
C ASN A 307 1.89 -2.13 -10.73
N ILE A 308 2.98 -2.88 -10.89
CA ILE A 308 3.05 -4.31 -10.57
C ILE A 308 4.14 -4.52 -9.52
N HIS A 309 3.80 -5.18 -8.42
CA HIS A 309 4.68 -5.49 -7.28
C HIS A 309 4.71 -7.00 -7.06
N LEU A 310 5.81 -7.67 -7.40
CA LEU A 310 5.93 -9.14 -7.39
C LEU A 310 7.04 -9.62 -6.47
N ASN A 311 6.73 -10.60 -5.60
CA ASN A 311 7.73 -11.31 -4.80
C ASN A 311 8.60 -10.40 -3.90
N SER A 312 8.06 -9.28 -3.46
CA SER A 312 8.78 -8.30 -2.65
C SER A 312 8.78 -8.75 -1.18
N LEU A 313 9.96 -8.75 -0.54
CA LEU A 313 10.20 -9.33 0.79
C LEU A 313 10.65 -8.26 1.80
N SER A 314 9.83 -8.02 2.82
CA SER A 314 10.27 -7.30 4.03
C SER A 314 10.54 -8.26 5.18
N ARG A 315 11.69 -8.09 5.86
CA ARG A 315 11.98 -8.78 7.13
C ARG A 315 11.29 -8.15 8.35
N ALA A 316 10.56 -7.05 8.15
CA ALA A 316 9.68 -6.41 9.13
C ALA A 316 8.24 -6.35 8.57
N LYS A 317 7.56 -5.19 8.67
CA LYS A 317 6.24 -4.92 8.09
C LYS A 317 6.32 -4.38 6.67
N ALA A 318 5.19 -4.35 5.96
CA ALA A 318 5.06 -3.74 4.63
C ALA A 318 5.97 -4.41 3.60
N GLY A 319 5.59 -5.59 3.10
CA GLY A 319 6.42 -6.36 2.17
C GLY A 319 6.77 -5.57 0.91
N ALA A 320 5.80 -4.99 0.19
CA ALA A 320 6.07 -4.15 -0.98
C ALA A 320 6.13 -2.64 -0.63
N ILE A 321 5.03 -2.04 -0.18
CA ILE A 321 4.91 -0.59 0.05
C ILE A 321 4.68 -0.27 1.53
N ALA A 322 5.56 0.57 2.11
CA ALA A 322 5.34 1.16 3.42
C ALA A 322 4.84 2.60 3.32
N VAL A 323 3.76 2.89 4.06
CA VAL A 323 3.13 4.21 4.16
C VAL A 323 3.32 4.75 5.57
N LEU A 324 4.22 5.72 5.71
CA LEU A 324 4.65 6.28 6.98
C LEU A 324 4.24 7.75 7.08
N GLN A 325 3.22 8.08 7.87
CA GLN A 325 2.81 9.47 8.13
C GLN A 325 2.44 10.30 6.90
N ASN A 326 1.70 9.74 5.93
CA ASN A 326 1.32 10.48 4.71
C ASN A 326 -0.05 11.17 4.86
N GLU A 327 -0.27 12.27 4.13
CA GLU A 327 -1.57 12.97 4.14
C GLU A 327 -2.58 12.30 3.21
N ASN A 328 -2.22 12.08 1.94
CA ASN A 328 -3.10 11.52 0.91
C ASN A 328 -2.37 10.48 0.05
N ILE A 329 -2.89 9.24 0.01
CA ILE A 329 -2.39 8.16 -0.85
C ILE A 329 -3.53 7.59 -1.71
N GLN A 330 -3.25 7.42 -2.99
CA GLN A 330 -4.12 6.76 -3.95
C GLN A 330 -3.40 5.57 -4.60
N VAL A 331 -4.03 4.40 -4.60
CA VAL A 331 -3.56 3.18 -5.25
C VAL A 331 -4.60 2.75 -6.28
N MET A 332 -4.24 2.77 -7.57
CA MET A 332 -5.16 2.59 -8.68
C MET A 332 -4.62 1.59 -9.71
N ASN A 333 -5.42 0.60 -10.10
CA ASN A 333 -5.05 -0.36 -11.15
C ASN A 333 -3.73 -1.10 -10.86
N CYS A 334 -3.38 -1.30 -9.60
CA CYS A 334 -2.13 -1.95 -9.22
C CYS A 334 -2.31 -3.45 -8.98
N THR A 335 -1.25 -4.22 -9.19
CA THR A 335 -1.21 -5.66 -8.87
C THR A 335 -0.12 -5.93 -7.86
N PHE A 336 -0.48 -6.60 -6.77
CA PHE A 336 0.41 -7.10 -5.74
C PHE A 336 0.30 -8.62 -5.71
N ASP A 337 1.39 -9.32 -6.03
CA ASP A 337 1.40 -10.77 -6.12
C ASP A 337 2.58 -11.37 -5.37
N SER A 338 2.30 -12.34 -4.52
CA SER A 338 3.32 -13.16 -3.88
C SER A 338 4.31 -12.35 -3.01
N ASN A 339 3.88 -11.18 -2.52
CA ASN A 339 4.68 -10.35 -1.63
C ASN A 339 4.68 -10.93 -0.21
N PHE A 340 5.78 -10.73 0.52
CA PHE A 340 6.02 -11.37 1.80
C PHE A 340 6.47 -10.36 2.87
N SER A 341 5.96 -10.52 4.09
CA SER A 341 6.36 -9.75 5.27
C SER A 341 6.57 -10.68 6.48
N ASN A 342 7.71 -10.57 7.14
CA ASN A 342 7.99 -11.28 8.41
C ASN A 342 7.18 -10.74 9.60
N GLU A 343 6.52 -9.58 9.46
CA GLU A 343 5.56 -9.09 10.43
C GLU A 343 4.18 -8.91 9.78
N LYS A 344 3.79 -7.68 9.42
CA LYS A 344 2.42 -7.33 9.04
C LYS A 344 2.33 -6.65 7.67
N GLY A 345 1.27 -6.93 6.91
CA GLY A 345 0.98 -6.25 5.64
C GLY A 345 1.98 -6.62 4.56
N ALA A 346 1.83 -7.78 3.90
CA ALA A 346 2.83 -8.20 2.93
C ALA A 346 2.80 -7.41 1.62
N ALA A 347 1.66 -6.88 1.20
CA ALA A 347 1.61 -5.95 0.08
C ALA A 347 1.83 -4.51 0.57
N ILE A 348 0.93 -4.00 1.42
CA ILE A 348 0.97 -2.61 1.87
C ILE A 348 0.81 -2.54 3.39
N GLY A 349 1.73 -1.86 4.06
CA GLY A 349 1.63 -1.53 5.48
C GLY A 349 1.45 -0.02 5.69
N ILE A 350 0.35 0.35 6.35
CA ILE A 350 0.00 1.73 6.67
C ILE A 350 0.18 1.96 8.16
N GLU A 351 1.17 2.77 8.53
CA GLU A 351 1.37 3.20 9.91
C GLU A 351 0.50 4.41 10.25
N PHE A 352 0.45 5.40 9.35
CA PHE A 352 -0.47 6.53 9.46
C PHE A 352 -0.77 7.09 8.07
N VAL A 353 -2.05 7.35 7.81
CA VAL A 353 -2.51 8.10 6.64
C VAL A 353 -3.70 9.00 6.96
N GLY A 354 -3.70 10.23 6.43
CA GLY A 354 -4.86 11.11 6.51
C GLY A 354 -6.04 10.58 5.66
N PHE A 355 -5.80 10.39 4.37
CA PHE A 355 -6.75 9.82 3.42
C PHE A 355 -6.08 8.75 2.57
N PHE A 356 -6.70 7.58 2.47
CA PHE A 356 -6.24 6.50 1.60
C PHE A 356 -7.37 6.02 0.70
N GLN A 357 -7.08 5.92 -0.60
CA GLN A 357 -7.99 5.37 -1.59
C GLN A 357 -7.36 4.18 -2.30
N LEU A 358 -8.07 3.06 -2.31
CA LEU A 358 -7.77 1.89 -3.13
C LEU A 358 -8.86 1.72 -4.19
N ASN A 359 -8.47 1.60 -5.45
CA ASN A 359 -9.42 1.35 -6.54
C ASN A 359 -8.87 0.38 -7.58
N ASN A 360 -9.73 -0.52 -8.06
CA ASN A 360 -9.47 -1.38 -9.22
C ASN A 360 -8.14 -2.15 -9.15
N SER A 361 -7.75 -2.63 -7.96
CA SER A 361 -6.44 -3.25 -7.74
C SER A 361 -6.59 -4.71 -7.31
N THR A 362 -5.55 -5.51 -7.52
CA THR A 362 -5.54 -6.95 -7.19
C THR A 362 -4.42 -7.25 -6.19
N PHE A 363 -4.77 -7.98 -5.12
CA PHE A 363 -3.86 -8.48 -4.10
C PHE A 363 -3.99 -10.00 -4.05
N LYS A 364 -2.95 -10.72 -4.47
CA LYS A 364 -3.00 -12.18 -4.49
C LYS A 364 -1.76 -12.83 -3.92
N ASN A 365 -1.95 -13.98 -3.29
CA ASN A 365 -0.86 -14.81 -2.74
C ASN A 365 0.08 -14.07 -1.77
N CYS A 366 -0.34 -12.94 -1.19
CA CYS A 366 0.50 -12.17 -0.29
C CYS A 366 0.50 -12.84 1.10
N VAL A 367 1.68 -12.96 1.72
CA VAL A 367 1.85 -13.72 2.98
C VAL A 367 2.53 -12.86 4.04
N ALA A 368 1.82 -12.62 5.14
CA ALA A 368 2.37 -12.00 6.34
C ALA A 368 2.54 -13.07 7.43
N GLN A 369 3.68 -13.09 8.12
CA GLN A 369 3.90 -14.00 9.23
C GLN A 369 2.99 -13.69 10.43
N ASP A 370 2.78 -12.41 10.76
CA ASP A 370 1.85 -12.00 11.81
C ASP A 370 0.46 -11.74 11.22
N SER A 371 0.13 -10.50 10.81
CA SER A 371 -1.25 -10.12 10.51
C SER A 371 -1.37 -9.30 9.22
N GLY A 372 -2.51 -9.42 8.53
CA GLY A 372 -2.79 -8.68 7.31
C GLY A 372 -2.00 -9.23 6.13
N GLY A 373 -2.39 -10.39 5.61
CA GLY A 373 -1.61 -11.08 4.56
C GLY A 373 -1.36 -10.20 3.34
N ALA A 374 -2.29 -9.31 2.98
CA ALA A 374 -2.04 -8.25 2.01
C ALA A 374 -1.84 -6.89 2.68
N PHE A 375 -2.78 -6.46 3.53
CA PHE A 375 -2.79 -5.12 4.14
C PHE A 375 -2.69 -5.16 5.64
N PHE A 376 -1.83 -4.28 6.16
CA PHE A 376 -1.86 -3.86 7.55
C PHE A 376 -2.22 -2.38 7.64
N ILE A 377 -3.18 -2.06 8.50
CA ILE A 377 -3.62 -0.68 8.76
C ILE A 377 -3.55 -0.43 10.26
N ASN A 378 -2.63 0.45 10.66
CA ASN A 378 -2.50 0.92 12.03
C ASN A 378 -3.33 2.18 12.27
N MET A 379 -3.21 3.20 11.41
CA MET A 379 -4.00 4.42 11.59
C MET A 379 -4.39 5.03 10.25
N GLY A 380 -5.69 5.25 10.07
CA GLY A 380 -6.27 5.91 8.92
C GLY A 380 -7.40 6.84 9.36
N VAL A 381 -7.33 8.12 8.97
CA VAL A 381 -8.37 9.10 9.33
C VAL A 381 -9.57 9.00 8.38
N ALA A 382 -9.35 8.69 7.11
CA ALA A 382 -10.39 8.37 6.13
C ALA A 382 -9.88 7.31 5.15
N LEU A 383 -10.63 6.22 4.98
CA LEU A 383 -10.27 5.11 4.09
C LEU A 383 -11.41 4.78 3.13
N VAL A 384 -11.07 4.64 1.85
CA VAL A 384 -12.00 4.29 0.78
C VAL A 384 -11.42 3.13 -0.04
N PHE A 385 -12.01 1.94 0.09
CA PHE A 385 -11.61 0.74 -0.64
C PHE A 385 -12.71 0.35 -1.62
N GLN A 386 -12.38 0.29 -2.92
CA GLN A 386 -13.35 0.08 -3.98
C GLN A 386 -12.88 -0.87 -5.08
N ASN A 387 -13.81 -1.65 -5.63
CA ASN A 387 -13.67 -2.39 -6.89
C ASN A 387 -12.37 -3.24 -6.97
N SER A 388 -11.95 -3.87 -5.87
CA SER A 388 -10.65 -4.53 -5.76
C SER A 388 -10.78 -5.97 -5.26
N ASN A 389 -9.81 -6.80 -5.62
CA ASN A 389 -9.84 -8.24 -5.36
C ASN A 389 -8.70 -8.67 -4.42
N PHE A 390 -9.03 -9.53 -3.46
CA PHE A 390 -8.10 -10.13 -2.50
C PHE A 390 -8.22 -11.65 -2.56
N THR A 391 -7.23 -12.32 -3.14
CA THR A 391 -7.29 -13.75 -3.41
C THR A 391 -6.11 -14.50 -2.79
N SER A 392 -6.37 -15.54 -2.02
CA SER A 392 -5.32 -16.43 -1.48
C SER A 392 -4.25 -15.74 -0.63
N ASN A 393 -4.60 -14.63 0.05
CA ASN A 393 -3.68 -13.96 0.97
C ASN A 393 -3.70 -14.64 2.33
N GLN A 394 -2.56 -14.66 3.03
CA GLN A 394 -2.40 -15.44 4.25
C GLN A 394 -1.73 -14.65 5.39
N ALA A 395 -2.31 -14.77 6.57
CA ALA A 395 -1.70 -14.40 7.85
C ALA A 395 -1.36 -15.68 8.61
N LEU A 396 -0.07 -16.00 8.76
CA LEU A 396 0.36 -17.32 9.23
C LEU A 396 0.23 -17.50 10.75
N GLN A 397 0.36 -16.44 11.53
CA GLN A 397 0.34 -16.50 13.00
C GLN A 397 -0.52 -15.38 13.61
N GLY A 398 -1.37 -14.74 12.81
CA GLY A 398 -2.14 -13.58 13.24
C GLY A 398 -3.45 -13.46 12.50
N GLN A 399 -3.90 -12.23 12.28
CA GLN A 399 -5.29 -11.93 11.96
C GLN A 399 -5.43 -11.32 10.57
N GLY A 400 -6.63 -11.45 9.98
CA GLY A 400 -6.93 -10.81 8.70
C GLY A 400 -6.09 -11.41 7.58
N GLY A 401 -6.52 -12.55 7.03
CA GLY A 401 -5.76 -13.23 5.97
C GLY A 401 -5.51 -12.31 4.77
N ALA A 402 -6.43 -11.39 4.47
CA ALA A 402 -6.19 -10.29 3.55
C ALA A 402 -5.87 -8.98 4.28
N ILE A 403 -6.77 -8.51 5.14
CA ILE A 403 -6.71 -7.17 5.74
C ILE A 403 -6.77 -7.28 7.26
N TYR A 404 -5.76 -6.74 7.92
CA TYR A 404 -5.80 -6.51 9.36
C TYR A 404 -5.80 -5.02 9.67
N TRP A 405 -6.79 -4.59 10.44
CA TRP A 405 -6.94 -3.22 10.87
C TRP A 405 -7.08 -3.10 12.38
N ASN A 406 -6.17 -2.35 12.98
CA ASN A 406 -6.16 -2.00 14.39
C ASN A 406 -5.84 -0.52 14.58
N MET A 407 -6.78 0.27 15.11
CA MET A 407 -6.60 1.73 15.34
C MET A 407 -5.88 2.11 16.64
N GLY A 408 -5.38 1.15 17.43
CA GLY A 408 -4.81 1.46 18.74
C GLY A 408 -5.82 2.14 19.68
N ASN A 409 -5.33 2.86 20.70
CA ASN A 409 -6.17 3.46 21.76
C ASN A 409 -6.53 4.94 21.53
N GLN A 410 -6.49 5.48 20.30
CA GLN A 410 -6.56 6.95 20.12
C GLN A 410 -7.40 7.48 18.94
N LEU A 411 -8.14 8.54 19.31
CA LEU A 411 -8.82 9.60 18.55
C LEU A 411 -10.19 9.26 17.90
N ASN A 412 -11.21 9.94 18.42
CA ASN A 412 -12.55 10.06 17.85
C ASN A 412 -12.51 10.95 16.61
N TYR A 413 -12.14 10.39 15.46
CA TYR A 413 -12.42 11.06 14.19
C TYR A 413 -13.89 10.80 13.80
N SER A 414 -14.55 11.80 13.21
CA SER A 414 -15.95 11.73 12.80
C SER A 414 -16.14 11.26 11.35
N ASN A 415 -15.05 10.91 10.66
CA ASN A 415 -15.11 10.49 9.27
C ASN A 415 -15.67 9.08 9.15
N THR A 416 -16.37 8.82 8.04
CA THR A 416 -16.87 7.50 7.71
C THR A 416 -15.84 6.77 6.84
N ILE A 417 -15.57 5.52 7.21
CA ILE A 417 -14.74 4.60 6.45
C ILE A 417 -15.65 3.78 5.54
N LEU A 418 -15.27 3.61 4.27
CA LEU A 418 -16.09 2.93 3.27
C LEU A 418 -15.33 1.84 2.51
N PHE A 419 -15.84 0.61 2.57
CA PHE A 419 -15.39 -0.52 1.77
C PHE A 419 -16.57 -0.95 0.89
N THR A 420 -16.40 -0.91 -0.44
CA THR A 420 -17.48 -1.25 -1.36
C THR A 420 -17.01 -2.03 -2.58
N ASN A 421 -17.80 -2.99 -3.04
CA ASN A 421 -17.52 -3.76 -4.25
C ASN A 421 -16.15 -4.46 -4.17
N LEU A 422 -15.87 -5.17 -3.08
CA LEU A 422 -14.64 -5.93 -2.92
C LEU A 422 -14.93 -7.43 -2.92
N ASN A 423 -14.02 -8.19 -3.52
CA ASN A 423 -14.05 -9.65 -3.49
C ASN A 423 -12.91 -10.20 -2.62
N PHE A 424 -13.24 -11.09 -1.69
CA PHE A 424 -12.31 -11.81 -0.83
C PHE A 424 -12.48 -13.30 -1.06
N GLU A 425 -11.51 -13.92 -1.69
CA GLU A 425 -11.55 -15.33 -2.05
C GLU A 425 -10.37 -16.10 -1.47
N SER A 426 -10.63 -17.21 -0.79
CA SER A 426 -9.60 -18.15 -0.33
C SER A 426 -8.52 -17.52 0.58
N ASN A 427 -8.84 -16.45 1.31
CA ASN A 427 -7.89 -15.85 2.26
C ASN A 427 -7.90 -16.60 3.59
N ILE A 428 -6.73 -16.70 4.23
CA ILE A 428 -6.54 -17.58 5.38
C ILE A 428 -5.85 -16.84 6.53
N ALA A 429 -6.44 -16.93 7.72
CA ALA A 429 -5.78 -16.60 8.97
C ALA A 429 -5.54 -17.90 9.77
N GLN A 430 -4.27 -18.33 9.87
CA GLN A 430 -3.87 -19.65 10.38
C GLN A 430 -3.72 -19.70 11.92
N GLU A 431 -3.37 -20.88 12.45
CA GLU A 431 -3.14 -21.14 13.88
C GLU A 431 -2.02 -20.27 14.46
N GLY A 432 -2.19 -19.81 15.71
CA GLY A 432 -1.21 -18.95 16.41
C GLY A 432 -1.67 -17.51 16.64
N ALA A 433 -2.79 -17.10 16.03
CA ALA A 433 -3.32 -15.76 16.17
C ALA A 433 -3.66 -15.41 17.63
N LEU A 434 -2.90 -14.47 18.21
CA LEU A 434 -3.19 -13.90 19.53
C LEU A 434 -4.34 -12.86 19.41
N SER A 435 -5.56 -13.39 19.14
CA SER A 435 -6.96 -12.90 19.30
C SER A 435 -7.55 -11.87 18.31
N GLY A 436 -8.55 -12.18 17.45
CA GLY A 436 -9.25 -13.44 17.16
C GLY A 436 -9.98 -13.36 15.80
N SER A 437 -9.63 -14.29 14.88
CA SER A 437 -9.19 -14.01 13.49
C SER A 437 -10.23 -14.02 12.36
N GLY A 438 -10.35 -12.96 11.57
CA GLY A 438 -11.18 -12.97 10.35
C GLY A 438 -10.42 -13.47 9.14
N GLY A 439 -10.80 -14.61 8.56
CA GLY A 439 -10.03 -15.27 7.49
C GLY A 439 -9.73 -14.36 6.30
N ALA A 440 -10.64 -13.44 5.96
CA ALA A 440 -10.35 -12.31 5.07
C ALA A 440 -10.00 -11.03 5.84
N ILE A 441 -10.92 -10.52 6.67
CA ILE A 441 -10.79 -9.21 7.30
C ILE A 441 -10.88 -9.31 8.82
N SER A 442 -9.91 -8.74 9.52
CA SER A 442 -10.00 -8.48 10.95
C SER A 442 -10.04 -6.99 11.27
N ILE A 443 -11.10 -6.57 11.98
CA ILE A 443 -11.33 -5.21 12.45
C ILE A 443 -11.30 -5.21 13.98
N TYR A 444 -10.33 -4.49 14.55
CA TYR A 444 -10.09 -4.47 15.98
C TYR A 444 -9.98 -3.06 16.56
N LYS A 445 -10.77 -2.77 17.59
CA LYS A 445 -10.74 -1.53 18.38
C LYS A 445 -10.90 -0.25 17.56
N ILE A 446 -11.91 -0.20 16.70
CA ILE A 446 -12.19 0.98 15.86
C ILE A 446 -13.44 1.70 16.37
N GLN A 447 -13.23 2.89 16.95
CA GLN A 447 -14.32 3.71 17.49
C GLN A 447 -15.04 4.55 16.42
N GLN A 448 -14.46 4.66 15.23
CA GLN A 448 -15.08 5.31 14.08
C GLN A 448 -16.11 4.38 13.43
N LYS A 449 -17.13 4.97 12.80
CA LYS A 449 -18.12 4.20 12.05
C LYS A 449 -17.52 3.68 10.74
N ILE A 450 -17.58 2.36 10.55
CA ILE A 450 -17.16 1.66 9.33
C ILE A 450 -18.40 1.20 8.58
N ILE A 451 -18.41 1.37 7.26
CA ILE A 451 -19.43 0.83 6.36
C ILE A 451 -18.78 -0.16 5.40
N LEU A 452 -19.19 -1.41 5.51
CA LEU A 452 -18.84 -2.51 4.63
C LEU A 452 -20.06 -2.82 3.76
N GLN A 453 -20.00 -2.62 2.45
CA GLN A 453 -21.16 -2.81 1.58
C GLN A 453 -20.83 -3.50 0.26
N ASN A 454 -21.75 -4.27 -0.31
CA ASN A 454 -21.56 -4.91 -1.61
C ASN A 454 -20.27 -5.75 -1.66
N LEU A 455 -20.04 -6.55 -0.63
CA LEU A 455 -18.85 -7.38 -0.50
C LEU A 455 -19.16 -8.85 -0.80
N LEU A 456 -18.17 -9.56 -1.32
CA LEU A 456 -18.24 -11.00 -1.57
C LEU A 456 -17.10 -11.70 -0.81
N PHE A 457 -17.44 -12.65 0.04
CA PHE A 457 -16.52 -13.50 0.79
C PHE A 457 -16.74 -14.97 0.42
N VAL A 458 -15.77 -15.59 -0.24
CA VAL A 458 -15.84 -16.97 -0.72
C VAL A 458 -14.66 -17.78 -0.20
N ASN A 459 -14.92 -18.95 0.38
CA ASN A 459 -13.87 -19.91 0.78
C ASN A 459 -12.79 -19.34 1.73
N ASN A 460 -13.10 -18.31 2.53
CA ASN A 460 -12.12 -17.77 3.48
C ASN A 460 -12.11 -18.60 4.77
N THR A 461 -10.93 -18.78 5.35
CA THR A 461 -10.73 -19.71 6.48
C THR A 461 -10.05 -19.02 7.66
N SER A 462 -10.56 -19.31 8.85
CA SER A 462 -10.03 -18.83 10.12
C SER A 462 -9.81 -19.97 11.12
N SER A 463 -8.65 -19.96 11.76
CA SER A 463 -8.36 -20.80 12.94
C SER A 463 -9.13 -20.40 14.20
N HIS A 464 -9.89 -19.30 14.16
CA HIS A 464 -10.63 -18.76 15.32
C HIS A 464 -12.04 -18.29 14.93
N HIS A 465 -12.31 -16.99 14.80
CA HIS A 465 -13.67 -16.47 14.69
C HIS A 465 -13.85 -15.67 13.41
N GLY A 466 -14.91 -15.90 12.63
CA GLY A 466 -15.14 -15.18 11.39
C GLY A 466 -14.35 -15.76 10.24
N GLY A 467 -14.88 -16.75 9.52
CA GLY A 467 -14.18 -17.29 8.34
C GLY A 467 -14.01 -16.21 7.27
N GLY A 468 -15.04 -15.39 7.05
CA GLY A 468 -14.95 -14.18 6.25
C GLY A 468 -14.42 -12.99 7.06
N ILE A 469 -15.24 -12.45 7.95
CA ILE A 469 -14.94 -11.24 8.70
C ILE A 469 -15.03 -11.51 10.20
N VAL A 470 -14.13 -10.88 10.93
CA VAL A 470 -14.29 -10.68 12.36
C VAL A 470 -14.30 -9.20 12.74
N ILE A 471 -15.20 -8.86 13.66
CA ILE A 471 -15.34 -7.51 14.20
C ILE A 471 -15.27 -7.57 15.71
N GLN A 472 -14.31 -6.83 16.27
CA GLN A 472 -14.08 -6.76 17.71
C GLN A 472 -13.99 -5.32 18.18
N LYS A 473 -14.79 -4.98 19.21
CA LYS A 473 -14.74 -3.67 19.90
C LYS A 473 -14.81 -2.50 18.91
N SER A 474 -15.65 -2.62 17.89
CA SER A 474 -15.75 -1.67 16.78
C SER A 474 -17.20 -1.35 16.43
N ILE A 475 -17.43 -0.29 15.66
CA ILE A 475 -18.76 0.12 15.19
C ILE A 475 -18.82 -0.07 13.67
N VAL A 476 -19.52 -1.11 13.22
CA VAL A 476 -19.48 -1.51 11.81
C VAL A 476 -20.89 -1.81 11.32
N ASP A 477 -21.24 -1.17 10.21
CA ASP A 477 -22.39 -1.56 9.42
C ASP A 477 -21.94 -2.49 8.30
N VAL A 478 -22.59 -3.65 8.16
CA VAL A 478 -22.36 -4.58 7.04
C VAL A 478 -23.65 -4.69 6.24
N LYS A 479 -23.59 -4.36 4.95
CA LYS A 479 -24.77 -4.25 4.08
C LYS A 479 -24.61 -4.98 2.76
N ASN A 480 -25.68 -5.53 2.20
CA ASN A 480 -25.75 -6.02 0.82
C ASN A 480 -24.58 -6.96 0.43
N SER A 481 -24.19 -7.89 1.30
CA SER A 481 -22.96 -8.68 1.14
C SER A 481 -23.22 -10.17 1.25
N ASN A 482 -22.38 -10.97 0.59
CA ASN A 482 -22.51 -12.42 0.50
C ASN A 482 -21.32 -13.11 1.16
N PHE A 483 -21.62 -14.14 1.97
CA PHE A 483 -20.66 -15.02 2.64
C PHE A 483 -20.98 -16.45 2.22
N ILE A 484 -20.10 -17.04 1.41
CA ILE A 484 -20.28 -18.35 0.78
C ILE A 484 -19.10 -19.25 1.15
N ASP A 485 -19.38 -20.44 1.67
CA ASP A 485 -18.38 -21.48 1.94
C ASP A 485 -17.20 -21.02 2.84
N ASN A 486 -17.42 -20.04 3.73
CA ASN A 486 -16.38 -19.59 4.65
C ASN A 486 -16.35 -20.46 5.91
N GLN A 487 -15.17 -20.64 6.50
CA GLN A 487 -14.94 -21.59 7.59
C GLN A 487 -14.23 -20.95 8.80
N ALA A 488 -14.70 -21.26 10.02
CA ALA A 488 -14.07 -20.82 11.26
C ALA A 488 -14.05 -21.92 12.34
N GLU A 489 -12.89 -22.23 12.93
CA GLU A 489 -12.83 -23.25 13.99
C GLU A 489 -13.54 -22.85 15.30
N GLY A 490 -13.86 -21.58 15.47
CA GLY A 490 -14.50 -20.99 16.65
C GLY A 490 -15.94 -20.55 16.40
N GLN A 491 -16.14 -19.30 15.98
CA GLN A 491 -17.48 -18.69 15.95
C GLN A 491 -17.70 -17.97 14.63
N GLY A 492 -18.89 -18.09 14.02
CA GLY A 492 -19.27 -17.32 12.84
C GLY A 492 -18.49 -17.74 11.61
N GLY A 493 -18.98 -18.72 10.85
CA GLY A 493 -18.28 -19.19 9.64
C GLY A 493 -18.16 -18.09 8.60
N GLY A 494 -19.21 -17.28 8.41
CA GLY A 494 -19.15 -16.07 7.58
C GLY A 494 -18.67 -14.84 8.37
N LEU A 495 -19.39 -14.49 9.43
CA LEU A 495 -19.19 -13.26 10.19
C LEU A 495 -19.24 -13.52 11.70
N SER A 496 -18.29 -12.96 12.44
CA SER A 496 -18.31 -12.97 13.90
C SER A 496 -18.14 -11.58 14.49
N ILE A 497 -19.01 -11.26 15.46
CA ILE A 497 -19.02 -10.00 16.19
C ILE A 497 -18.82 -10.28 17.67
N TYR A 498 -17.89 -9.58 18.31
CA TYR A 498 -17.73 -9.69 19.75
C TYR A 498 -17.27 -8.43 20.47
N ASN A 499 -17.84 -8.21 21.66
CA ASN A 499 -17.61 -7.03 22.50
C ASN A 499 -17.95 -5.70 21.82
N GLU A 500 -18.97 -5.65 20.96
CA GLU A 500 -19.48 -4.38 20.43
C GLU A 500 -20.37 -3.67 21.45
N ILE A 501 -20.12 -2.38 21.64
CA ILE A 501 -20.77 -1.59 22.69
C ILE A 501 -21.65 -0.46 22.13
N ALA A 502 -21.92 -0.44 20.82
CA ALA A 502 -22.63 0.65 20.16
C ALA A 502 -23.51 0.17 18.99
N ASN A 503 -24.25 1.12 18.39
CA ASN A 503 -25.29 0.87 17.38
C ASN A 503 -24.68 0.44 16.04
N SER A 504 -24.63 -0.86 15.78
CA SER A 504 -24.23 -1.47 14.51
C SER A 504 -25.45 -2.04 13.75
N GLU A 505 -25.43 -1.94 12.42
CA GLU A 505 -26.48 -2.47 11.55
C GLU A 505 -25.95 -3.55 10.60
N TYR A 506 -26.61 -4.71 10.59
CA TYR A 506 -26.31 -5.83 9.69
C TYR A 506 -27.51 -6.12 8.82
N SER A 507 -27.42 -5.80 7.53
CA SER A 507 -28.61 -5.81 6.66
C SER A 507 -28.39 -6.33 5.24
N SER A 508 -29.41 -7.00 4.71
CA SER A 508 -29.34 -7.55 3.34
C SER A 508 -28.12 -8.46 3.12
N LEU A 509 -27.85 -9.36 4.06
CA LEU A 509 -26.71 -10.29 3.99
C LEU A 509 -27.17 -11.70 3.68
N ASN A 510 -26.39 -12.41 2.86
CA ASN A 510 -26.58 -13.81 2.59
C ASN A 510 -25.41 -14.63 3.15
N PHE A 511 -25.71 -15.63 3.95
CA PHE A 511 -24.78 -16.62 4.49
C PHE A 511 -25.17 -17.99 3.94
N THR A 512 -24.40 -18.50 2.99
CA THR A 512 -24.65 -19.80 2.35
C THR A 512 -23.51 -20.76 2.63
N GLN A 513 -23.81 -21.95 3.14
CA GLN A 513 -22.83 -23.04 3.31
C GLN A 513 -21.59 -22.68 4.14
N ASN A 514 -21.70 -21.72 5.05
CA ASN A 514 -20.59 -21.42 5.95
C ASN A 514 -20.54 -22.42 7.10
N GLU A 515 -19.33 -22.71 7.58
CA GLU A 515 -19.09 -23.66 8.66
C GLU A 515 -18.38 -22.99 9.83
N ALA A 516 -18.84 -23.27 11.05
CA ALA A 516 -18.06 -22.96 12.24
C ALA A 516 -18.26 -23.97 13.36
N LYS A 517 -17.52 -23.84 14.47
CA LYS A 517 -17.90 -24.56 15.69
C LYS A 517 -19.22 -24.05 16.26
N ASN A 518 -19.40 -22.72 16.34
CA ASN A 518 -20.64 -22.09 16.80
C ASN A 518 -21.14 -21.03 15.82
N GLY A 519 -22.43 -21.01 15.49
CA GLY A 519 -22.97 -20.01 14.57
C GLY A 519 -22.42 -20.21 13.16
N GLY A 520 -22.84 -21.28 12.47
CA GLY A 520 -22.26 -21.66 11.18
C GLY A 520 -22.20 -20.51 10.18
N GLY A 521 -23.25 -19.70 10.11
CA GLY A 521 -23.25 -18.45 9.34
C GLY A 521 -22.73 -17.25 10.13
N PHE A 522 -23.40 -16.95 11.24
CA PHE A 522 -23.29 -15.66 11.92
C PHE A 522 -23.25 -15.80 13.45
N SER A 523 -22.33 -15.09 14.11
CA SER A 523 -22.26 -15.05 15.57
C SER A 523 -22.16 -13.65 16.18
N ILE A 524 -22.82 -13.46 17.32
CA ILE A 524 -22.74 -12.27 18.18
C ILE A 524 -22.46 -12.70 19.61
N PHE A 525 -21.40 -12.14 20.19
CA PHE A 525 -21.01 -12.41 21.57
C PHE A 525 -20.80 -11.11 22.36
N ASN A 526 -21.37 -11.03 23.55
CA ASN A 526 -21.15 -9.93 24.49
C ASN A 526 -21.33 -8.52 23.86
N SER A 527 -22.38 -8.35 23.07
CA SER A 527 -22.59 -7.13 22.28
C SER A 527 -23.95 -6.48 22.54
N GLN A 528 -24.09 -5.20 22.22
CA GLN A 528 -25.28 -4.41 22.60
C GLN A 528 -25.78 -3.51 21.48
N ASN A 529 -27.10 -3.32 21.42
CA ASN A 529 -27.79 -2.40 20.49
C ASN A 529 -27.54 -2.71 19.01
N ILE A 530 -27.64 -3.99 18.63
CA ILE A 530 -27.45 -4.43 17.25
C ILE A 530 -28.79 -4.57 16.55
N THR A 531 -28.88 -4.00 15.34
CA THR A 531 -30.03 -4.19 14.44
C THR A 531 -29.65 -5.13 13.30
N ILE A 532 -30.42 -6.19 13.13
CA ILE A 532 -30.26 -7.21 12.10
C ILE A 532 -31.54 -7.25 11.28
N PHE A 533 -31.46 -7.06 9.97
CA PHE A 533 -32.65 -7.20 9.13
C PHE A 533 -32.39 -7.68 7.72
N ASN A 534 -33.36 -8.37 7.13
CA ASN A 534 -33.27 -8.85 5.74
C ASN A 534 -32.07 -9.77 5.53
N LEU A 535 -31.93 -10.82 6.34
CA LEU A 535 -30.84 -11.80 6.17
C LEU A 535 -31.35 -13.12 5.60
N GLN A 536 -30.49 -13.79 4.84
CA GLN A 536 -30.68 -15.19 4.43
C GLN A 536 -29.53 -16.01 5.01
N LEU A 537 -29.86 -17.06 5.76
CA LEU A 537 -28.91 -18.03 6.27
C LEU A 537 -29.31 -19.42 5.79
N LEU A 538 -28.60 -19.91 4.78
CA LEU A 538 -28.93 -21.10 4.00
C LEU A 538 -27.84 -22.15 4.18
N SER A 539 -28.22 -23.36 4.61
CA SER A 539 -27.33 -24.51 4.61
C SER A 539 -26.01 -24.33 5.37
N ASN A 540 -25.99 -23.50 6.41
CA ASN A 540 -24.82 -23.33 7.26
C ASN A 540 -24.73 -24.46 8.30
N LEU A 541 -23.50 -24.77 8.71
CA LEU A 541 -23.20 -25.87 9.62
C LEU A 541 -22.47 -25.34 10.86
N ALA A 542 -22.98 -25.68 12.05
CA ALA A 542 -22.24 -25.50 13.29
C ALA A 542 -21.87 -26.86 13.91
N ASN A 543 -20.60 -27.09 14.19
CA ASN A 543 -20.15 -28.37 14.76
C ASN A 543 -20.61 -28.60 16.21
N ASP A 544 -21.02 -27.54 16.92
CA ASP A 544 -21.55 -27.62 18.28
C ASP A 544 -22.93 -26.94 18.36
N ILE A 545 -22.99 -25.60 18.32
CA ILE A 545 -24.23 -24.88 18.64
C ILE A 545 -24.61 -23.77 17.65
N GLY A 546 -25.91 -23.68 17.32
CA GLY A 546 -26.47 -22.62 16.48
C GLY A 546 -26.07 -22.77 15.01
N GLY A 547 -26.69 -23.69 14.29
CA GLY A 547 -26.30 -24.02 12.90
C GLY A 547 -26.28 -22.81 11.98
N ALA A 548 -27.26 -21.92 12.12
CA ALA A 548 -27.25 -20.64 11.42
C ALA A 548 -26.64 -19.51 12.27
N MET A 549 -27.20 -19.31 13.47
CA MET A 549 -26.94 -18.12 14.29
C MET A 549 -26.63 -18.48 15.74
N TYR A 550 -25.55 -17.89 16.27
CA TYR A 550 -25.16 -17.99 17.67
C TYR A 550 -25.13 -16.61 18.34
N LEU A 551 -26.03 -16.34 19.30
CA LEU A 551 -26.12 -15.05 20.00
C LEU A 551 -26.10 -15.25 21.51
N THR A 552 -25.06 -14.73 22.17
CA THR A 552 -24.94 -14.88 23.62
C THR A 552 -24.44 -13.65 24.35
N ASN A 553 -24.83 -13.54 25.63
CA ASN A 553 -24.45 -12.44 26.53
C ASN A 553 -24.75 -11.04 25.96
N SER A 554 -25.77 -10.92 25.11
CA SER A 554 -26.03 -9.72 24.32
C SER A 554 -27.32 -9.01 24.72
N GLN A 555 -27.41 -7.71 24.45
CA GLN A 555 -28.49 -6.85 24.94
C GLN A 555 -29.08 -6.02 23.80
N ASN A 556 -30.40 -5.82 23.81
CA ASN A 556 -31.13 -5.00 22.83
C ASN A 556 -30.83 -5.40 21.37
N ILE A 557 -31.03 -6.68 21.05
CA ILE A 557 -30.86 -7.19 19.68
C ILE A 557 -32.21 -7.23 18.97
N SER A 558 -32.32 -6.51 17.86
CA SER A 558 -33.51 -6.56 16.99
C SER A 558 -33.19 -7.37 15.74
N ILE A 559 -33.98 -8.40 15.47
CA ILE A 559 -33.85 -9.30 14.32
C ILE A 559 -35.15 -9.26 13.54
N SER A 560 -35.12 -8.96 12.24
CA SER A 560 -36.35 -8.92 11.45
C SER A 560 -36.17 -9.36 10.00
N LYS A 561 -37.21 -9.97 9.42
CA LYS A 561 -37.17 -10.43 8.01
C LYS A 561 -35.96 -11.31 7.73
N VAL A 562 -35.77 -12.33 8.57
CA VAL A 562 -34.65 -13.27 8.42
C VAL A 562 -35.18 -14.63 8.01
N ASP A 563 -34.59 -15.19 6.96
CA ASP A 563 -34.84 -16.55 6.49
C ASP A 563 -33.69 -17.46 6.93
N ILE A 564 -34.00 -18.45 7.76
CA ILE A 564 -33.05 -19.43 8.30
C ILE A 564 -33.47 -20.80 7.82
N ILE A 565 -32.79 -21.32 6.80
CA ILE A 565 -33.23 -22.49 6.04
C ILE A 565 -32.13 -23.55 5.94
N ASN A 566 -32.46 -24.81 6.21
CA ASN A 566 -31.57 -25.97 6.02
C ASN A 566 -30.26 -25.93 6.81
N ASN A 567 -30.20 -25.24 7.94
CA ASN A 567 -28.99 -25.16 8.77
C ASN A 567 -28.95 -26.32 9.77
N SER A 568 -27.73 -26.76 10.13
CA SER A 568 -27.55 -27.94 11.00
C SER A 568 -26.56 -27.67 12.13
N ALA A 569 -26.81 -28.28 13.30
CA ALA A 569 -25.88 -28.29 14.43
C ALA A 569 -26.05 -29.51 15.34
N GLN A 570 -25.13 -29.73 16.29
CA GLN A 570 -25.42 -30.69 17.38
C GLN A 570 -26.56 -30.17 18.25
N GLN A 571 -26.57 -28.86 18.53
CA GLN A 571 -27.56 -28.20 19.37
C GLN A 571 -28.05 -26.91 18.72
N ALA A 572 -29.38 -26.75 18.56
CA ALA A 572 -29.97 -25.58 17.91
C ALA A 572 -29.60 -25.47 16.41
N GLY A 573 -30.31 -26.18 15.54
CA GLY A 573 -30.04 -26.17 14.09
C GLY A 573 -30.16 -24.76 13.47
N GLY A 574 -31.16 -24.00 13.91
CA GLY A 574 -31.38 -22.62 13.47
C GLY A 574 -30.64 -21.61 14.34
N ILE A 575 -31.26 -21.24 15.47
CA ILE A 575 -30.80 -20.11 16.31
C ILE A 575 -30.51 -20.57 17.74
N TYR A 576 -29.34 -20.23 18.24
CA TYR A 576 -28.96 -20.39 19.64
C TYR A 576 -28.91 -19.04 20.38
N LEU A 577 -29.77 -18.84 21.39
CA LEU A 577 -29.88 -17.59 22.17
C LEU A 577 -29.65 -17.86 23.67
N VAL A 578 -28.55 -17.38 24.25
CA VAL A 578 -28.27 -17.61 25.68
C VAL A 578 -27.80 -16.37 26.43
N LYS A 579 -28.33 -16.16 27.64
CA LYS A 579 -27.97 -15.04 28.54
C LYS A 579 -28.22 -13.66 27.92
N ASN A 580 -29.28 -13.53 27.11
CA ASN A 580 -29.61 -12.28 26.44
C ASN A 580 -30.70 -11.51 27.20
N ILE A 581 -30.64 -10.18 27.19
CA ILE A 581 -31.60 -9.37 27.97
C ILE A 581 -32.86 -9.04 27.16
N LEU A 582 -32.72 -8.59 25.92
CA LEU A 582 -33.84 -8.19 25.07
C LEU A 582 -33.56 -8.63 23.64
N ILE A 583 -34.34 -9.58 23.14
CA ILE A 583 -34.32 -10.01 21.74
C ILE A 583 -35.71 -9.94 21.17
N ASN A 584 -35.86 -9.23 20.05
CA ASN A 584 -37.08 -9.21 19.26
C ASN A 584 -36.82 -9.85 17.89
N ILE A 585 -37.46 -10.98 17.59
CA ILE A 585 -37.44 -11.62 16.28
C ILE A 585 -38.79 -11.43 15.61
N GLN A 586 -38.82 -10.78 14.45
CA GLN A 586 -40.07 -10.47 13.79
C GLN A 586 -40.10 -10.71 12.28
N SER A 587 -41.26 -11.14 11.77
CA SER A 587 -41.48 -11.35 10.33
C SER A 587 -40.45 -12.28 9.68
N SER A 588 -40.03 -13.32 10.40
CA SER A 588 -38.96 -14.24 9.99
C SER A 588 -39.48 -15.63 9.65
N LEU A 589 -38.69 -16.39 8.88
CA LEU A 589 -38.93 -17.79 8.56
C LEU A 589 -37.77 -18.65 9.08
N ILE A 590 -38.08 -19.68 9.86
CA ILE A 590 -37.11 -20.64 10.38
C ILE A 590 -37.58 -22.01 9.91
N LYS A 591 -36.94 -22.53 8.87
CA LYS A 591 -37.43 -23.69 8.12
C LYS A 591 -36.39 -24.78 7.95
N GLN A 592 -36.78 -26.05 8.11
CA GLN A 592 -35.95 -27.21 7.74
C GLN A 592 -34.57 -27.24 8.41
N ASN A 593 -34.43 -26.64 9.60
CA ASN A 593 -33.17 -26.69 10.33
C ASN A 593 -33.14 -27.94 11.22
N GLU A 594 -31.96 -28.52 11.37
CA GLU A 594 -31.75 -29.83 11.97
C GLU A 594 -30.82 -29.75 13.18
N ALA A 595 -31.18 -30.45 14.27
CA ALA A 595 -30.27 -30.63 15.39
C ALA A 595 -30.17 -32.09 15.84
N GLN A 596 -28.98 -32.52 16.25
CA GLN A 596 -28.80 -33.87 16.77
C GLN A 596 -29.42 -34.09 18.16
N ILE A 597 -29.33 -33.10 19.04
CA ILE A 597 -29.64 -33.29 20.47
C ILE A 597 -30.86 -32.46 20.88
N MET A 598 -30.82 -31.14 20.72
CA MET A 598 -31.83 -30.27 21.34
C MET A 598 -32.96 -29.88 20.39
N THR A 599 -32.79 -28.80 19.63
CA THR A 599 -33.87 -28.25 18.80
C THR A 599 -33.42 -27.87 17.42
N GLY A 600 -34.23 -28.19 16.41
CA GLY A 600 -33.97 -27.79 15.04
C GLY A 600 -34.14 -26.29 14.85
N GLY A 601 -35.19 -25.69 15.43
CA GLY A 601 -35.50 -24.27 15.27
C GLY A 601 -34.73 -23.35 16.21
N ILE A 602 -35.39 -22.85 17.26
CA ILE A 602 -34.83 -21.85 18.19
C ILE A 602 -34.56 -22.46 19.55
N LEU A 603 -33.37 -22.24 20.09
CA LEU A 603 -33.02 -22.50 21.48
C LEU A 603 -32.84 -21.21 22.26
N THR A 604 -33.46 -21.10 23.43
CA THR A 604 -33.35 -19.91 24.30
C THR A 604 -33.09 -20.27 25.77
N LEU A 605 -31.94 -19.93 26.36
CA LEU A 605 -31.64 -20.20 27.79
C LEU A 605 -31.22 -18.94 28.55
N ASN A 606 -31.61 -18.84 29.82
CA ASN A 606 -31.16 -17.78 30.75
C ASN A 606 -31.36 -16.36 30.20
N SER A 607 -32.36 -16.15 29.34
CA SER A 607 -32.59 -14.86 28.68
C SER A 607 -33.78 -14.15 29.34
N LYS A 608 -33.83 -12.82 29.35
CA LYS A 608 -34.90 -12.09 30.06
C LYS A 608 -36.14 -11.92 29.20
N ASN A 609 -36.07 -11.08 28.17
CA ASN A 609 -37.22 -10.72 27.35
C ASN A 609 -37.01 -11.20 25.91
N ILE A 610 -37.71 -12.26 25.51
CA ILE A 610 -37.74 -12.76 24.14
C ILE A 610 -39.11 -12.47 23.54
N THR A 611 -39.14 -11.76 22.41
CA THR A 611 -40.35 -11.52 21.62
C THR A 611 -40.23 -12.20 20.28
N LEU A 612 -41.21 -13.04 19.92
CA LEU A 612 -41.39 -13.56 18.57
C LEU A 612 -42.69 -13.01 18.00
N ASN A 613 -42.61 -12.31 16.86
CA ASN A 613 -43.77 -11.64 16.25
C ASN A 613 -43.88 -11.93 14.75
N ASN A 614 -45.02 -12.39 14.24
CA ASN A 614 -45.20 -12.69 12.81
C ASN A 614 -44.15 -13.68 12.26
N THR A 615 -43.65 -14.59 13.09
CA THR A 615 -42.58 -15.54 12.72
C THR A 615 -43.16 -16.91 12.38
N LYS A 616 -42.60 -17.57 11.38
CA LYS A 616 -42.96 -18.94 10.97
C LYS A 616 -41.82 -19.90 11.31
N ILE A 617 -42.13 -21.00 11.98
CA ILE A 617 -41.18 -22.06 12.35
C ILE A 617 -41.71 -23.36 11.77
N ILE A 618 -41.09 -23.85 10.71
CA ILE A 618 -41.68 -24.88 9.83
C ILE A 618 -40.70 -26.02 9.58
N GLU A 619 -41.13 -27.28 9.64
CA GLU A 619 -40.34 -28.42 9.17
C GLU A 619 -38.95 -28.58 9.82
N ASN A 620 -38.70 -27.99 11.00
CA ASN A 620 -37.42 -28.18 11.69
C ASN A 620 -37.40 -29.55 12.38
N THR A 621 -36.21 -30.14 12.53
CA THR A 621 -36.02 -31.50 13.03
C THR A 621 -35.07 -31.57 14.22
N SER A 622 -35.32 -32.51 15.15
CA SER A 622 -34.40 -32.87 16.24
C SER A 622 -34.43 -34.38 16.50
N TYR A 623 -33.32 -35.00 16.88
CA TYR A 623 -33.28 -36.45 17.15
C TYR A 623 -33.38 -36.87 18.63
N GLN A 624 -33.57 -35.93 19.56
CA GLN A 624 -33.80 -36.30 20.96
C GLN A 624 -34.86 -35.48 21.69
N GLN A 625 -34.95 -34.16 21.49
CA GLN A 625 -35.80 -33.30 22.32
C GLN A 625 -36.97 -32.63 21.56
N ASN A 626 -36.90 -31.33 21.30
CA ASN A 626 -38.00 -30.50 20.77
C ASN A 626 -37.57 -29.91 19.44
N ALA A 627 -38.37 -29.95 18.38
CA ALA A 627 -37.87 -29.54 17.07
C ALA A 627 -38.07 -28.06 16.71
N ALA A 628 -39.07 -27.40 17.29
CA ALA A 628 -39.45 -26.02 16.93
C ALA A 628 -38.78 -24.95 17.83
N ILE A 629 -39.12 -24.95 19.13
CA ILE A 629 -38.60 -24.02 20.12
C ILE A 629 -38.29 -24.79 21.39
N TYR A 630 -37.10 -24.58 21.96
CA TYR A 630 -36.73 -25.04 23.29
C TYR A 630 -36.28 -23.86 24.14
N GLY A 631 -36.81 -23.72 25.37
CA GLY A 631 -36.36 -22.65 26.24
C GLY A 631 -36.52 -22.90 27.74
N GLN A 632 -35.58 -22.37 28.53
CA GLN A 632 -35.50 -22.53 29.98
C GLN A 632 -34.96 -21.27 30.65
N MET A 633 -35.42 -20.99 31.89
CA MET A 633 -34.98 -19.84 32.70
C MET A 633 -35.15 -18.52 31.94
N ILE A 634 -36.37 -18.29 31.45
CA ILE A 634 -36.74 -17.06 30.74
C ILE A 634 -37.68 -16.25 31.62
N GLU A 635 -37.40 -14.95 31.79
CA GLU A 635 -38.26 -14.06 32.61
C GLU A 635 -39.59 -13.78 31.89
N ASN A 636 -39.54 -13.31 30.65
CA ASN A 636 -40.70 -13.01 29.81
C ASN A 636 -40.52 -13.55 28.39
N TYR A 637 -41.50 -14.33 27.94
CA TYR A 637 -41.62 -14.80 26.56
C TYR A 637 -42.91 -14.23 25.97
N PHE A 638 -42.79 -13.41 24.92
CA PHE A 638 -43.92 -12.78 24.25
C PHE A 638 -44.09 -13.35 22.84
N LEU A 639 -45.25 -13.95 22.58
CA LEU A 639 -45.57 -14.59 21.30
C LEU A 639 -46.74 -13.88 20.62
N TYR A 640 -46.52 -13.41 19.40
CA TYR A 640 -47.50 -12.72 18.58
C TYR A 640 -47.53 -13.32 17.17
N ASN A 641 -48.71 -13.70 16.69
CA ASN A 641 -48.91 -14.14 15.30
C ASN A 641 -47.90 -15.23 14.86
N LEU A 642 -47.60 -16.17 15.75
CA LEU A 642 -46.61 -17.21 15.53
C LEU A 642 -47.25 -18.41 14.82
N GLN A 643 -46.58 -18.92 13.78
CA GLN A 643 -46.97 -20.16 13.11
C GLN A 643 -45.91 -21.24 13.32
N ILE A 644 -46.26 -22.33 14.00
CA ILE A 644 -45.39 -23.50 14.18
C ILE A 644 -46.04 -24.67 13.44
N ILE A 645 -45.40 -25.19 12.39
CA ILE A 645 -45.99 -26.14 11.44
C ILE A 645 -45.01 -27.29 11.16
N ASP A 646 -45.48 -28.53 11.28
CA ASP A 646 -44.75 -29.75 10.86
C ASP A 646 -43.30 -29.89 11.38
N ASN A 647 -43.02 -29.46 12.62
CA ASN A 647 -41.70 -29.65 13.23
C ASN A 647 -41.64 -31.03 13.91
N TYR A 648 -40.53 -31.75 13.73
CA TYR A 648 -40.41 -33.17 14.05
C TYR A 648 -39.29 -33.46 15.05
N ALA A 649 -39.64 -34.07 16.18
CA ALA A 649 -38.65 -34.63 17.10
C ALA A 649 -38.73 -36.16 17.12
N GLU A 650 -37.60 -36.83 16.85
CA GLU A 650 -37.44 -38.26 17.09
C GLU A 650 -37.06 -38.45 18.56
N SER A 651 -37.81 -39.26 19.30
CA SER A 651 -37.42 -39.66 20.66
C SER A 651 -36.56 -40.92 20.60
N SER A 652 -35.62 -41.05 21.53
CA SER A 652 -34.76 -42.24 21.68
C SER A 652 -35.52 -43.56 22.01
N ILE A 653 -36.85 -43.53 22.04
CA ILE A 653 -37.76 -44.65 22.30
C ILE A 653 -38.53 -45.07 21.01
N GLY A 654 -38.35 -44.36 19.89
CA GLY A 654 -39.04 -44.66 18.63
C GLY A 654 -40.47 -44.08 18.54
N ASP A 655 -40.95 -43.41 19.58
CA ASP A 655 -42.20 -42.65 19.54
C ASP A 655 -41.98 -41.29 18.86
N LYS A 656 -42.71 -41.04 17.78
CA LYS A 656 -42.66 -39.80 16.99
C LYS A 656 -43.51 -38.72 17.67
N GLN A 657 -42.89 -37.69 18.26
CA GLN A 657 -43.63 -36.53 18.77
C GLN A 657 -43.88 -35.54 17.62
N PHE A 658 -45.14 -35.41 17.21
CA PHE A 658 -45.54 -34.67 16.00
C PHE A 658 -46.29 -33.38 16.37
N ILE A 659 -45.71 -32.21 16.06
CA ILE A 659 -46.45 -30.93 16.12
C ILE A 659 -47.02 -30.65 14.73
N ARG A 660 -48.27 -31.06 14.46
CA ARG A 660 -48.91 -30.83 13.15
C ARG A 660 -49.17 -29.34 12.86
N ARG A 661 -49.71 -28.58 13.83
CA ARG A 661 -49.93 -27.12 13.66
C ARG A 661 -50.25 -26.44 14.99
N ILE A 662 -49.52 -25.37 15.33
CA ILE A 662 -49.87 -24.42 16.40
C ILE A 662 -49.92 -23.03 15.78
N LEU A 663 -51.06 -22.34 15.93
CA LEU A 663 -51.24 -20.95 15.51
C LEU A 663 -51.56 -20.08 16.73
N ILE A 664 -50.69 -19.14 17.05
CA ILE A 664 -50.90 -18.17 18.13
C ILE A 664 -51.30 -16.84 17.50
N HIS A 665 -52.58 -16.46 17.62
CA HIS A 665 -53.15 -15.25 16.97
C HIS A 665 -53.26 -14.02 17.90
N SER A 666 -52.89 -14.14 19.18
CA SER A 666 -52.97 -13.06 20.18
C SER A 666 -51.82 -13.15 21.19
N MET A 667 -51.53 -12.06 21.91
CA MET A 667 -50.47 -12.00 22.93
C MET A 667 -50.67 -13.10 23.99
N LEU A 668 -49.73 -14.04 24.09
CA LEU A 668 -49.53 -14.81 25.31
C LEU A 668 -48.32 -14.24 26.06
N GLN A 669 -48.58 -13.60 27.20
CA GLN A 669 -47.53 -13.26 28.16
C GLN A 669 -47.37 -14.42 29.15
N CYS A 670 -46.27 -15.15 29.05
CA CYS A 670 -46.09 -16.37 29.83
C CYS A 670 -45.30 -16.12 31.13
N PHE A 671 -45.96 -15.63 32.18
CA PHE A 671 -45.40 -15.67 33.54
C PHE A 671 -45.44 -17.11 34.08
N HIS A 672 -44.28 -17.76 34.16
CA HIS A 672 -44.02 -19.04 34.87
C HIS A 672 -44.88 -20.30 34.55
N LYS A 673 -45.94 -20.21 33.73
CA LYS A 673 -46.95 -21.29 33.56
C LYS A 673 -46.78 -22.20 32.34
N LEU A 674 -45.79 -21.98 31.48
CA LEU A 674 -45.57 -22.86 30.32
C LEU A 674 -44.88 -24.18 30.66
N SER A 675 -44.22 -24.35 31.82
CA SER A 675 -43.74 -25.69 32.23
C SER A 675 -44.89 -26.66 32.52
N ARG A 676 -46.11 -26.16 32.76
CA ARG A 676 -47.31 -26.98 32.97
C ARG A 676 -48.20 -27.10 31.73
N ILE A 677 -48.35 -26.04 30.92
CA ILE A 677 -49.15 -26.11 29.68
C ILE A 677 -48.40 -26.86 28.57
N PHE A 678 -47.07 -26.74 28.47
CA PHE A 678 -46.28 -27.64 27.61
C PHE A 678 -46.24 -29.06 28.16
N LYS A 679 -46.15 -29.29 29.49
CA LYS A 679 -46.28 -30.66 30.02
C LYS A 679 -47.63 -31.33 29.75
N GLN A 680 -48.72 -30.58 29.57
CA GLN A 680 -50.05 -31.16 29.33
C GLN A 680 -50.36 -31.47 27.86
N TYR A 681 -49.59 -30.95 26.91
CA TYR A 681 -49.68 -31.28 25.47
C TYR A 681 -48.44 -32.06 24.95
N PHE A 682 -47.50 -32.41 25.85
CA PHE A 682 -46.22 -33.10 25.55
C PHE A 682 -45.95 -34.30 26.48
N ILE A 683 -46.98 -35.10 26.81
CA ILE A 683 -46.80 -36.51 27.24
C ILE A 683 -47.47 -37.38 26.18
#